data_AF-A0A961ZBE5-F1
#
_entry.id   AF-A0A961ZBE5-F1
#
_cell.length_a   1.000
_cell.length_b   1.000
_cell.length_c   1.000
_cell.angle_alpha   90.00
_cell.angle_beta   90.00
_cell.angle_gamma   90.00
#
_symmetry.space_group_name_H-M   'P 1'
#
loop_
_entity.id
_entity.type
_entity.pdbx_description
1 polymer ?
#
loop_
_entity_poly.entity_id
_entity_poly.type
_entity_poly.pdbx_seq_one_letter_code
_entity_poly.pdbx_strand_id
1 'polypeptide(L)'
;HKSGAQTVSHLRFGPDPIRSPYLIHSANFVACHQFHFMMKTDVLKLAAPGATFLLNSPYGPEEVWDELPNAVQKAIIDKKLTFYVIDATAAAREVGLGSRTNTILQTCFFALSGVLPKDEAIEKIKQSIKKTYSRKGRQVVEKNFAAVDGALERLHQVTVPASATSTFERPPIVPASAPDFVREVTARMMEGVGDDIPVSKMPVDGTFPSGTAAWEKRNIAEEVPVWRQDLCIQCGQCSFVCPHGVIRAKYYDEAKLDGAPETFKSAPINSRGYPDARFSLQFYVEDCTGCGLCVEACPAKSPIEPGIRAINLEEKADLVEPERENIAFFEKLPVNDRARVDFANVRGVQFLEPLFEFSGACAGCGETPYVKLLSQLFGDRLMVANATGCSSIYGGNLPVTPWSKNAEGRGPAWSNSLFEDNAEFGLGFRLAADKHLATAQSLLQSLGGQVGEELVTAILDAPQISESEIRAQRERVAELKVKLLAMNGDGAAEHLLSVVDHLVRRSVWIVGGDGWAYDIGYGGLDHVLASGRNVNILVMDTEVYSNTGGQASKATPLGAIAKFAAAGKRTARKDMALQAIAYGNVYVAQVAMGANPQQTLQAFREAEAYEGTSLILAYSHCIAHGFDLRQGLSQQDKAVASGYWPLLRYDPALRDVGEAPFRLDSPRPTIPFKDYAYNELRYSALAASRPEEAAALLKEAQALIRDKYHTYEEFAEMDAGPDASRAMGAASKL
;
A
#
# COMPACT_ATOMS: atom_id res chain seq x y z
N HIS A 1 3.99 -9.30 5.51
CA HIS A 1 3.48 -7.94 5.81
C HIS A 1 4.57 -7.07 6.45
N LYS A 2 4.56 -5.75 6.23
CA LYS A 2 5.53 -4.81 6.82
C LYS A 2 5.06 -4.17 8.15
N SER A 3 3.76 -4.00 8.36
CA SER A 3 3.18 -3.56 9.64
C SER A 3 2.31 -4.66 10.23
N GLY A 4 2.37 -4.90 11.54
CA GLY A 4 1.50 -5.90 12.21
C GLY A 4 1.74 -7.35 11.77
N ALA A 5 2.95 -7.69 11.34
CA ALA A 5 3.32 -9.06 11.00
C ALA A 5 3.61 -9.89 12.26
N GLN A 6 3.27 -11.17 12.23
CA GLN A 6 3.66 -12.11 13.26
C GLN A 6 5.17 -12.31 13.24
N THR A 7 5.79 -12.31 14.43
CA THR A 7 7.20 -12.66 14.62
C THR A 7 7.26 -13.81 15.62
N VAL A 8 7.98 -14.88 15.28
CA VAL A 8 8.23 -16.01 16.18
C VAL A 8 9.72 -16.03 16.51
N SER A 9 10.05 -15.88 17.79
CA SER A 9 11.43 -15.86 18.28
C SER A 9 11.80 -17.19 18.90
N HIS A 10 12.89 -17.80 18.43
CA HIS A 10 13.42 -19.05 18.96
C HIS A 10 14.70 -18.79 19.75
N LEU A 11 14.63 -18.94 21.07
CA LEU A 11 15.77 -18.72 21.97
C LEU A 11 16.13 -20.03 22.67
N ARG A 12 17.44 -20.31 22.77
CA ARG A 12 17.99 -21.46 23.49
C ARG A 12 19.05 -20.97 24.46
N PHE A 13 19.01 -21.50 25.69
CA PHE A 13 19.98 -21.25 26.74
C PHE A 13 20.42 -22.59 27.30
N GLY A 14 21.71 -22.76 27.59
CA GLY A 14 22.24 -23.99 28.16
C GLY A 14 23.70 -23.82 28.58
N PRO A 15 24.20 -24.69 29.48
CA PRO A 15 25.60 -24.68 29.88
C PRO A 15 26.53 -25.15 28.76
N ASP A 16 26.02 -25.95 27.82
CA ASP A 16 26.77 -26.51 26.71
C ASP A 16 26.67 -25.65 25.44
N PRO A 17 27.66 -25.71 24.54
CA PRO A 17 27.59 -25.07 23.24
C PRO A 17 26.36 -25.51 22.42
N ILE A 18 25.54 -24.55 22.01
CA ILE A 18 24.31 -24.81 21.24
C ILE A 18 24.65 -25.05 19.76
N ARG A 19 24.47 -26.28 19.29
CA ARG A 19 24.72 -26.72 17.90
C ARG A 19 23.43 -26.97 17.09
N SER A 20 22.35 -26.28 17.41
CA SER A 20 21.02 -26.50 16.79
C SER A 20 20.63 -25.37 15.83
N PRO A 21 21.11 -25.38 14.56
CA PRO A 21 20.79 -24.37 13.55
C PRO A 21 19.41 -24.61 12.90
N TYR A 22 18.42 -24.98 13.71
CA TYR A 22 17.04 -25.24 13.28
C TYR A 22 16.05 -24.66 14.30
N LEU A 23 14.79 -24.48 13.88
CA LEU A 23 13.72 -23.93 14.73
C LEU A 23 13.46 -24.81 15.96
N ILE A 24 12.85 -24.26 17.00
CA ILE A 24 12.47 -25.06 18.19
C ILE A 24 11.27 -25.92 17.83
N HIS A 25 11.34 -27.22 18.09
CA HIS A 25 10.21 -28.15 17.89
C HIS A 25 9.53 -28.53 19.21
N SER A 26 10.20 -28.31 20.35
CA SER A 26 9.69 -28.56 21.69
C SER A 26 10.24 -27.48 22.64
N ALA A 27 9.35 -26.68 23.21
CA ALA A 27 9.67 -25.48 23.98
C ALA A 27 9.26 -25.63 25.45
N ASN A 28 10.18 -25.35 26.37
CA ASN A 28 9.91 -25.32 27.81
C ASN A 28 9.20 -24.02 28.26
N PHE A 29 9.26 -22.98 27.44
CA PHE A 29 8.61 -21.70 27.66
C PHE A 29 8.00 -21.21 26.35
N VAL A 30 6.72 -20.87 26.37
CA VAL A 30 6.01 -20.26 25.23
C VAL A 30 5.39 -18.93 25.69
N ALA A 31 5.58 -17.89 24.90
CA ALA A 31 5.00 -16.57 25.17
C ALA A 31 4.14 -16.12 23.98
N CYS A 32 2.92 -15.67 24.25
CA CYS A 32 2.08 -15.02 23.26
C CYS A 32 1.88 -13.56 23.65
N HIS A 33 2.45 -12.64 22.86
CA HIS A 33 2.46 -11.22 23.20
C HIS A 33 1.22 -10.44 22.69
N GLN A 34 0.31 -11.12 21.99
CA GLN A 34 -0.89 -10.55 21.39
C GLN A 34 -2.04 -11.56 21.53
N PHE A 35 -3.12 -11.18 22.19
CA PHE A 35 -4.22 -12.10 22.52
C PHE A 35 -4.86 -12.74 21.27
N HIS A 36 -5.06 -11.94 20.22
CA HIS A 36 -5.71 -12.37 18.97
C HIS A 36 -5.07 -13.60 18.29
N PHE A 37 -3.79 -13.89 18.53
CA PHE A 37 -3.18 -15.09 17.97
C PHE A 37 -3.78 -16.39 18.51
N MET A 38 -4.40 -16.38 19.70
CA MET A 38 -5.14 -17.54 20.22
C MET A 38 -6.31 -17.93 19.30
N MET A 39 -6.90 -16.93 18.64
CA MET A 39 -8.01 -17.07 17.71
C MET A 39 -7.57 -17.39 16.28
N LYS A 40 -6.28 -17.28 15.94
CA LYS A 40 -5.78 -17.46 14.56
C LYS A 40 -4.84 -18.64 14.37
N THR A 41 -3.96 -18.94 15.32
CA THR A 41 -2.92 -19.97 15.13
C THR A 41 -2.72 -20.83 16.37
N ASP A 42 -2.16 -22.02 16.16
CA ASP A 42 -1.82 -22.93 17.25
C ASP A 42 -0.47 -22.55 17.87
N VAL A 43 -0.49 -21.50 18.70
CA VAL A 43 0.69 -21.01 19.42
C VAL A 43 1.27 -22.07 20.37
N LEU A 44 0.43 -22.96 20.90
CA LEU A 44 0.84 -23.98 21.87
C LEU A 44 1.31 -25.28 21.21
N LYS A 45 1.29 -25.39 19.88
CA LYS A 45 1.76 -26.57 19.13
C LYS A 45 3.11 -27.09 19.63
N LEU A 46 4.06 -26.18 19.81
CA LEU A 46 5.45 -26.47 20.18
C LEU A 46 5.70 -26.55 21.69
N ALA A 47 4.70 -26.27 22.54
CA ALA A 47 4.85 -26.37 23.99
C ALA A 47 5.11 -27.82 24.41
N ALA A 48 6.16 -28.04 25.23
CA ALA A 48 6.44 -29.32 25.84
C ALA A 48 5.48 -29.60 27.02
N PRO A 49 5.26 -30.87 27.41
CA PRO A 49 4.55 -31.18 28.66
C PRO A 49 5.23 -30.51 29.87
N GLY A 50 4.44 -29.86 30.73
CA GLY A 50 4.92 -29.12 31.89
C GLY A 50 5.53 -27.75 31.56
N ALA A 51 5.48 -27.29 30.31
CA ALA A 51 6.04 -26.00 29.93
C ALA A 51 5.28 -24.82 30.57
N THR A 52 5.96 -23.68 30.69
CA THR A 52 5.34 -22.43 31.12
C THR A 52 4.76 -21.69 29.92
N PHE A 53 3.52 -21.23 30.04
CA PHE A 53 2.85 -20.40 29.05
C PHE A 53 2.57 -19.01 29.61
N LEU A 54 3.05 -17.96 28.93
CA LEU A 54 2.76 -16.57 29.24
C LEU A 54 1.89 -15.95 28.14
N LEU A 55 0.75 -15.38 28.50
CA LEU A 55 -0.15 -14.67 27.59
C LEU A 55 -0.28 -13.19 27.97
N ASN A 56 -0.03 -12.30 27.01
CA ASN A 56 -0.46 -10.92 27.08
C ASN A 56 -1.94 -10.86 26.69
N SER A 57 -2.81 -10.46 27.62
CA SER A 57 -4.26 -10.47 27.44
C SER A 57 -4.89 -9.22 28.06
N PRO A 58 -5.96 -8.66 27.47
CA PRO A 58 -6.76 -7.64 28.15
C PRO A 58 -7.60 -8.22 29.31
N TYR A 59 -7.66 -9.55 29.46
CA TYR A 59 -8.45 -10.22 30.48
C TYR A 59 -7.60 -10.66 31.67
N GLY A 60 -8.17 -10.55 32.88
CA GLY A 60 -7.51 -10.96 34.13
C GLY A 60 -7.42 -12.48 34.32
N PRO A 61 -6.75 -12.96 35.38
CA PRO A 61 -6.59 -14.40 35.66
C PRO A 61 -7.90 -15.15 35.94
N GLU A 62 -8.97 -14.44 36.30
CA GLU A 62 -10.29 -15.02 36.56
C GLU A 62 -11.15 -15.13 35.29
N GLU A 63 -10.90 -14.28 34.29
CA GLU A 63 -11.75 -14.15 33.09
C GLU A 63 -11.10 -14.79 31.85
N VAL A 64 -9.75 -14.73 31.75
CA VAL A 64 -9.02 -15.13 30.54
C VAL A 64 -9.31 -16.56 30.11
N TRP A 65 -9.64 -17.45 31.05
CA TRP A 65 -9.94 -18.84 30.72
C TRP A 65 -11.14 -18.96 29.80
N ASP A 66 -12.21 -18.21 30.05
CA ASP A 66 -13.47 -18.28 29.29
C ASP A 66 -13.36 -17.65 27.89
N GLU A 67 -12.33 -16.82 27.68
CA GLU A 67 -12.02 -16.15 26.42
C GLU A 67 -11.09 -16.99 25.51
N LEU A 68 -10.67 -18.19 25.94
CA LEU A 68 -9.83 -19.07 25.14
C LEU A 68 -10.65 -20.11 24.36
N PRO A 69 -10.31 -20.40 23.08
CA PRO A 69 -10.92 -21.49 22.33
C PRO A 69 -10.74 -22.85 23.00
N ASN A 70 -11.69 -23.76 22.78
CA ASN A 70 -11.68 -25.11 23.32
C ASN A 70 -10.36 -25.86 23.04
N ALA A 71 -9.85 -25.78 21.79
CA ALA A 71 -8.56 -26.37 21.43
C ALA A 71 -7.37 -25.83 22.25
N VAL A 72 -7.37 -24.55 22.61
CA VAL A 72 -6.30 -23.93 23.42
C VAL A 72 -6.39 -24.41 24.87
N GLN A 73 -7.59 -24.43 25.44
CA GLN A 73 -7.82 -24.94 26.79
C GLN A 73 -7.39 -26.41 26.92
N LYS A 74 -7.78 -27.26 25.95
CA LYS A 74 -7.33 -28.67 25.89
C LYS A 74 -5.82 -28.78 25.83
N ALA A 75 -5.16 -27.99 24.99
CA ALA A 75 -3.70 -28.00 24.90
C ALA A 75 -3.02 -27.60 26.22
N ILE A 76 -3.57 -26.65 26.97
CA ILE A 76 -3.07 -26.26 28.30
C ILE A 76 -3.21 -27.42 29.29
N ILE A 77 -4.36 -28.10 29.32
CA ILE A 77 -4.66 -29.20 30.25
C ILE A 77 -3.84 -30.45 29.92
N ASP A 78 -3.92 -30.92 28.67
CA ASP A 78 -3.29 -32.16 28.22
C ASP A 78 -1.77 -32.12 28.39
N LYS A 79 -1.18 -30.94 28.12
CA LYS A 79 0.25 -30.71 28.31
C LYS A 79 0.60 -30.28 29.73
N LYS A 80 -0.35 -30.12 30.64
CA LYS A 80 -0.14 -29.69 32.04
C LYS A 80 0.69 -28.40 32.14
N LEU A 81 0.33 -27.41 31.35
CA LEU A 81 1.09 -26.15 31.27
C LEU A 81 0.93 -25.32 32.54
N THR A 82 1.99 -24.64 32.95
CA THR A 82 1.89 -23.59 33.97
C THR A 82 1.50 -22.28 33.28
N PHE A 83 0.26 -21.83 33.46
CA PHE A 83 -0.31 -20.72 32.70
C PHE A 83 -0.26 -19.40 33.49
N TYR A 84 0.31 -18.35 32.88
CA TYR A 84 0.37 -16.99 33.38
C TYR A 84 -0.24 -16.00 32.41
N VAL A 85 -0.88 -14.97 32.94
CA VAL A 85 -1.47 -13.85 32.19
C VAL A 85 -1.00 -12.50 32.73
N ILE A 86 -0.93 -11.51 31.84
CA ILE A 86 -0.68 -10.11 32.16
C ILE A 86 -1.36 -9.21 31.12
N ASP A 87 -1.92 -8.07 31.54
CA ASP A 87 -2.27 -6.98 30.62
C ASP A 87 -1.09 -6.01 30.50
N ALA A 88 -0.13 -6.37 29.64
CA ALA A 88 1.03 -5.53 29.40
C ALA A 88 0.66 -4.24 28.63
N THR A 89 -0.47 -4.24 27.92
CA THR A 89 -0.94 -3.12 27.11
C THR A 89 -1.47 -2.00 28.01
N ALA A 90 -2.38 -2.30 28.93
CA ALA A 90 -2.86 -1.36 29.93
C ALA A 90 -1.69 -0.86 30.80
N ALA A 91 -0.83 -1.77 31.26
CA ALA A 91 0.35 -1.42 32.05
C ALA A 91 1.28 -0.43 31.30
N ALA A 92 1.50 -0.61 29.99
CA ALA A 92 2.29 0.32 29.19
C ALA A 92 1.63 1.69 29.01
N ARG A 93 0.29 1.74 28.89
CA ARG A 93 -0.47 3.00 28.80
C ARG A 93 -0.40 3.80 30.10
N GLU A 94 -0.60 3.15 31.25
CA GLU A 94 -0.57 3.79 32.59
C GLU A 94 0.77 4.49 32.88
N VAL A 95 1.89 3.87 32.50
CA VAL A 95 3.24 4.45 32.69
C VAL A 95 3.66 5.41 31.56
N GLY A 96 2.78 5.65 30.58
CA GLY A 96 3.00 6.56 29.46
C GLY A 96 4.05 6.08 28.46
N LEU A 97 4.12 4.76 28.22
CA LEU A 97 4.91 4.11 27.15
C LEU A 97 4.09 3.87 25.86
N GLY A 98 2.79 4.16 25.89
CA GLY A 98 1.88 3.96 24.75
C GLY A 98 1.68 2.46 24.47
N SER A 99 1.81 2.03 23.22
CA SER A 99 1.67 0.63 22.80
C SER A 99 2.91 -0.26 23.04
N ARG A 100 3.94 0.24 23.73
CA ARG A 100 5.22 -0.48 23.89
C ARG A 100 5.21 -1.40 25.10
N THR A 101 4.95 -2.68 24.87
CA THR A 101 4.89 -3.74 25.90
C THR A 101 6.19 -4.52 26.09
N ASN A 102 7.22 -4.26 25.25
CA ASN A 102 8.45 -5.05 25.17
C ASN A 102 9.20 -5.21 26.50
N THR A 103 9.41 -4.11 27.23
CA THR A 103 10.15 -4.13 28.51
C THR A 103 9.39 -4.89 29.59
N ILE A 104 8.06 -4.78 29.60
CA ILE A 104 7.15 -5.46 30.55
C ILE A 104 7.20 -6.98 30.31
N LEU A 105 7.00 -7.40 29.07
CA LEU A 105 7.00 -8.82 28.70
C LEU A 105 8.39 -9.46 28.82
N GLN A 106 9.46 -8.70 28.56
CA GLN A 106 10.83 -9.15 28.83
C GLN A 106 11.06 -9.42 30.32
N THR A 107 10.53 -8.56 31.20
CA THR A 107 10.62 -8.75 32.66
C THR A 107 9.89 -10.02 33.08
N CYS A 108 8.69 -10.26 32.54
CA CYS A 108 7.93 -11.49 32.79
C CYS A 108 8.68 -12.75 32.32
N PHE A 109 9.31 -12.71 31.14
CA PHE A 109 10.13 -13.82 30.64
C PHE A 109 11.23 -14.20 31.62
N PHE A 110 12.02 -13.24 32.11
CA PHE A 110 13.10 -13.56 33.05
C PHE A 110 12.59 -14.03 34.42
N ALA A 111 11.46 -13.50 34.88
CA ALA A 111 10.85 -13.94 36.14
C ALA A 111 10.34 -15.38 36.09
N LEU A 112 9.89 -15.84 34.91
CA LEU A 112 9.26 -17.15 34.74
C LEU A 112 10.16 -18.23 34.11
N SER A 113 11.16 -17.85 33.31
CA SER A 113 11.95 -18.81 32.51
C SER A 113 12.98 -19.61 33.32
N GLY A 114 13.37 -19.13 34.51
CA GLY A 114 14.41 -19.77 35.33
C GLY A 114 15.82 -19.71 34.74
N VAL A 115 16.04 -18.95 33.65
CA VAL A 115 17.36 -18.81 32.99
C VAL A 115 18.37 -18.06 33.88
N LEU A 116 17.88 -17.12 34.69
CA LEU A 116 18.67 -16.38 35.67
C LEU A 116 17.88 -16.22 36.97
N PRO A 117 18.55 -16.05 38.12
CA PRO A 117 17.89 -15.62 39.35
C PRO A 117 17.13 -14.31 39.13
N LYS A 118 15.92 -14.22 39.71
CA LYS A 118 14.97 -13.12 39.48
C LYS A 118 15.59 -11.73 39.74
N ASP A 119 16.22 -11.55 40.90
CA ASP A 119 16.78 -10.25 41.31
C ASP A 119 17.95 -9.82 40.40
N GLU A 120 18.80 -10.77 40.01
CA GLU A 120 19.90 -10.53 39.07
C GLU A 120 19.37 -10.13 37.68
N ALA A 121 18.31 -10.79 37.21
CA ALA A 121 17.72 -10.49 35.92
C ALA A 121 17.10 -9.08 35.88
N ILE A 122 16.36 -8.69 36.93
CA ILE A 122 15.78 -7.34 37.05
C ILE A 122 16.88 -6.27 37.04
N GLU A 123 17.97 -6.50 37.77
CA GLU A 123 19.10 -5.58 37.81
C GLU A 123 19.71 -5.40 36.40
N LYS A 124 20.00 -6.51 35.70
CA LYS A 124 20.57 -6.47 34.35
C LYS A 124 19.63 -5.82 33.33
N ILE A 125 18.32 -6.03 33.44
CA ILE A 125 17.32 -5.34 32.61
C ILE A 125 17.40 -3.83 32.82
N LYS A 126 17.40 -3.36 34.07
CA LYS A 126 17.52 -1.92 34.40
C LYS A 126 18.84 -1.33 33.91
N GLN A 127 19.95 -2.06 34.04
CA GLN A 127 21.24 -1.65 33.47
C GLN A 127 21.20 -1.52 31.94
N SER A 128 20.58 -2.48 31.25
CA SER A 128 20.42 -2.47 29.79
C SER A 128 19.52 -1.31 29.31
N ILE A 129 18.43 -1.02 30.02
CA ILE A 129 17.55 0.13 29.78
C ILE A 129 18.33 1.43 29.90
N LYS A 130 19.13 1.60 30.97
CA LYS A 130 19.96 2.80 31.16
C LYS A 130 20.97 2.97 30.01
N LYS A 131 21.65 1.90 29.61
CA LYS A 131 22.62 1.94 28.50
C LYS A 131 21.95 2.31 27.17
N THR A 132 20.78 1.73 26.89
CA THR A 132 20.08 1.89 25.60
C THR A 132 19.35 3.23 25.49
N TYR A 133 18.69 3.67 26.56
CA TYR A 133 17.77 4.81 26.52
C TYR A 133 18.28 6.08 27.18
N SER A 134 19.48 6.09 27.80
CA SER A 134 20.08 7.31 28.38
C SER A 134 20.13 8.48 27.38
N ARG A 135 20.39 8.19 26.10
CA ARG A 135 20.42 9.18 25.00
C ARG A 135 19.05 9.79 24.67
N LYS A 136 17.94 9.16 25.11
CA LYS A 136 16.57 9.65 24.89
C LYS A 136 16.03 10.51 26.06
N GLY A 137 16.87 10.77 27.06
CA GLY A 137 16.53 11.59 28.23
C GLY A 137 16.11 10.77 29.45
N ARG A 138 16.26 11.39 30.62
CA ARG A 138 16.05 10.77 31.94
C ARG A 138 14.62 10.26 32.15
N GLN A 139 13.63 11.03 31.70
CA GLN A 139 12.21 10.69 31.84
C GLN A 139 11.84 9.37 31.12
N VAL A 140 12.44 9.09 29.96
CA VAL A 140 12.20 7.82 29.23
C VAL A 140 12.76 6.63 30.02
N VAL A 141 13.93 6.80 30.63
CA VAL A 141 14.56 5.76 31.47
C VAL A 141 13.70 5.48 32.71
N GLU A 142 13.25 6.53 33.40
CA GLU A 142 12.40 6.41 34.60
C GLU A 142 11.06 5.73 34.30
N LYS A 143 10.40 6.09 33.19
CA LYS A 143 9.17 5.40 32.74
C LYS A 143 9.39 3.92 32.48
N ASN A 144 10.51 3.53 31.87
CA ASN A 144 10.83 2.13 31.65
C ASN A 144 11.15 1.39 32.97
N PHE A 145 11.77 2.05 33.95
CA PHE A 145 11.99 1.45 35.26
C PHE A 145 10.67 1.20 35.99
N ALA A 146 9.76 2.18 35.99
CA ALA A 146 8.42 2.01 36.55
C ALA A 146 7.66 0.85 35.87
N ALA A 147 7.81 0.70 34.56
CA ALA A 147 7.23 -0.42 33.81
C ALA A 147 7.78 -1.78 34.24
N VAL A 148 9.10 -1.89 34.49
CA VAL A 148 9.74 -3.12 35.01
C VAL A 148 9.20 -3.46 36.40
N ASP A 149 9.14 -2.47 37.29
CA ASP A 149 8.76 -2.67 38.68
C ASP A 149 7.27 -3.07 38.79
N GLY A 150 6.39 -2.38 38.05
CA GLY A 150 4.96 -2.67 38.05
C GLY A 150 4.55 -3.94 37.28
N ALA A 151 5.42 -4.49 36.43
CA ALA A 151 5.11 -5.68 35.62
C ALA A 151 4.86 -6.93 36.48
N LEU A 152 5.66 -7.12 37.54
CA LEU A 152 5.60 -8.33 38.36
C LEU A 152 4.36 -8.39 39.26
N GLU A 153 3.86 -7.25 39.69
CA GLU A 153 2.63 -7.14 40.48
C GLU A 153 1.38 -7.49 39.66
N ARG A 154 1.46 -7.28 38.34
CA ARG A 154 0.38 -7.53 37.36
C ARG A 154 0.50 -8.89 36.68
N LEU A 155 1.51 -9.68 37.03
CA LEU A 155 1.73 -11.01 36.48
C LEU A 155 1.02 -12.03 37.36
N HIS A 156 -0.03 -12.65 36.83
CA HIS A 156 -0.87 -13.55 37.59
C HIS A 156 -0.83 -14.97 37.03
N GLN A 157 -0.78 -15.96 37.92
CA GLN A 157 -0.95 -17.36 37.54
C GLN A 157 -2.44 -17.67 37.41
N VAL A 158 -2.84 -18.34 36.34
CA VAL A 158 -4.20 -18.78 36.09
C VAL A 158 -4.40 -20.16 36.70
N THR A 159 -5.50 -20.34 37.44
CA THR A 159 -5.87 -21.67 37.95
C THR A 159 -6.48 -22.48 36.80
N VAL A 160 -5.74 -23.48 36.32
CA VAL A 160 -6.19 -24.32 35.20
C VAL A 160 -7.24 -25.34 35.68
N PRO A 161 -8.46 -25.33 35.15
CA PRO A 161 -9.49 -26.33 35.46
C PRO A 161 -9.12 -27.74 34.99
N ALA A 162 -9.77 -28.76 35.55
CA ALA A 162 -9.52 -30.16 35.20
C ALA A 162 -10.02 -30.55 33.79
N SER A 163 -10.95 -29.79 33.22
CA SER A 163 -11.54 -30.02 31.90
C SER A 163 -11.74 -28.71 31.16
N ALA A 164 -11.66 -28.75 29.83
CA ALA A 164 -12.00 -27.59 29.00
C ALA A 164 -13.49 -27.23 29.15
N THR A 165 -13.77 -25.94 29.30
CA THR A 165 -15.12 -25.37 29.52
C THR A 165 -15.60 -24.51 28.34
N SER A 166 -14.69 -24.09 27.45
CA SER A 166 -15.03 -23.22 26.31
C SER A 166 -16.03 -23.88 25.38
N THR A 167 -17.05 -23.11 24.98
CA THR A 167 -18.12 -23.52 24.08
C THR A 167 -17.85 -23.19 22.62
N PHE A 168 -16.71 -22.56 22.31
CA PHE A 168 -16.36 -22.15 20.95
C PHE A 168 -15.00 -22.73 20.54
N GLU A 169 -14.88 -22.98 19.25
CA GLU A 169 -13.63 -23.41 18.63
C GLU A 169 -12.90 -22.23 18.01
N ARG A 170 -11.62 -22.44 17.68
CA ARG A 170 -10.87 -21.45 16.91
C ARG A 170 -11.58 -21.25 15.57
N PRO A 171 -11.92 -20.01 15.18
CA PRO A 171 -12.55 -19.77 13.89
C PRO A 171 -11.58 -20.13 12.75
N PRO A 172 -12.10 -20.57 11.59
CA PRO A 172 -11.27 -20.80 10.41
C PRO A 172 -10.65 -19.48 9.94
N ILE A 173 -9.43 -19.53 9.39
CA ILE A 173 -8.74 -18.32 8.90
C ILE A 173 -9.51 -17.62 7.79
N VAL A 174 -10.17 -18.39 6.92
CA VAL A 174 -11.03 -17.88 5.86
C VAL A 174 -12.40 -18.56 5.94
N PRO A 175 -13.48 -17.87 5.54
CA PRO A 175 -14.82 -18.46 5.53
C PRO A 175 -14.91 -19.62 4.53
N ALA A 176 -15.89 -20.51 4.74
CA ALA A 176 -16.15 -21.64 3.85
C ALA A 176 -16.51 -21.23 2.41
N SER A 177 -17.01 -20.00 2.21
CA SER A 177 -17.31 -19.41 0.91
C SER A 177 -16.07 -18.96 0.12
N ALA A 178 -14.88 -18.92 0.73
CA ALA A 178 -13.66 -18.56 0.03
C ALA A 178 -13.33 -19.58 -1.08
N PRO A 179 -12.68 -19.18 -2.19
CA PRO A 179 -12.30 -20.10 -3.26
C PRO A 179 -11.42 -21.27 -2.79
N ASP A 180 -11.46 -22.41 -3.50
CA ASP A 180 -10.74 -23.62 -3.11
C ASP A 180 -9.24 -23.38 -2.90
N PHE A 181 -8.59 -22.68 -3.83
CA PHE A 181 -7.17 -22.31 -3.69
C PHE A 181 -6.91 -21.46 -2.43
N VAL A 182 -7.83 -20.56 -2.09
CA VAL A 182 -7.71 -19.73 -0.89
C VAL A 182 -7.82 -20.59 0.37
N ARG A 183 -8.76 -21.54 0.43
CA ARG A 183 -8.93 -22.43 1.58
C ARG A 183 -7.79 -23.43 1.74
N GLU A 184 -7.33 -24.02 0.64
CA GLU A 184 -6.38 -25.14 0.66
C GLU A 184 -4.91 -24.72 0.64
N VAL A 185 -4.60 -23.53 0.11
CA VAL A 185 -3.21 -23.04 -0.02
C VAL A 185 -3.02 -21.76 0.78
N THR A 186 -3.74 -20.69 0.43
CA THR A 186 -3.54 -19.36 1.03
C THR A 186 -3.77 -19.37 2.55
N ALA A 187 -4.88 -19.94 3.01
CA ALA A 187 -5.22 -20.02 4.43
C ALA A 187 -4.23 -20.88 5.22
N ARG A 188 -3.78 -22.01 4.65
CA ARG A 188 -2.75 -22.88 5.26
C ARG A 188 -1.41 -22.15 5.46
N MET A 189 -1.02 -21.32 4.49
CA MET A 189 0.17 -20.47 4.63
C MET A 189 -0.04 -19.39 5.71
N MET A 190 -1.21 -18.76 5.77
CA MET A 190 -1.56 -17.79 6.81
C MET A 190 -1.60 -18.40 8.22
N GLU A 191 -2.03 -19.66 8.36
CA GLU A 191 -2.03 -20.43 9.61
C GLU A 191 -0.63 -20.74 10.14
N GLY A 192 0.41 -20.59 9.31
CA GLY A 192 1.80 -20.96 9.63
C GLY A 192 2.12 -22.43 9.39
N VAL A 193 1.34 -23.11 8.53
CA VAL A 193 1.48 -24.54 8.18
C VAL A 193 1.64 -24.72 6.66
N GLY A 194 2.28 -23.74 6.02
CA GLY A 194 2.56 -23.76 4.58
C GLY A 194 3.49 -24.89 4.15
N ASP A 195 4.41 -25.32 5.03
CA ASP A 195 5.33 -26.43 4.76
C ASP A 195 4.61 -27.79 4.59
N ASP A 196 3.37 -27.92 5.09
CA ASP A 196 2.56 -29.12 4.96
C ASP A 196 1.83 -29.21 3.60
N ILE A 197 1.88 -28.16 2.79
CA ILE A 197 1.17 -28.11 1.50
C ILE A 197 1.92 -28.96 0.47
N PRO A 198 1.30 -29.99 -0.14
CA PRO A 198 1.99 -30.83 -1.11
C PRO A 198 2.24 -30.08 -2.41
N VAL A 199 3.32 -30.43 -3.11
CA VAL A 199 3.70 -29.85 -4.42
C VAL A 199 2.56 -29.90 -5.43
N SER A 200 1.71 -30.94 -5.39
CA SER A 200 0.56 -31.11 -6.27
C SER A 200 -0.53 -30.04 -6.13
N LYS A 201 -0.47 -29.21 -5.08
CA LYS A 201 -1.39 -28.08 -4.86
C LYS A 201 -0.82 -26.74 -5.33
N MET A 202 0.46 -26.71 -5.73
CA MET A 202 1.12 -25.51 -6.21
C MET A 202 0.97 -25.36 -7.74
N PRO A 203 0.77 -24.14 -8.27
CA PRO A 203 0.80 -23.88 -9.70
C PRO A 203 2.17 -24.22 -10.30
N VAL A 204 2.20 -24.85 -11.48
CA VAL A 204 3.45 -25.32 -12.13
C VAL A 204 4.36 -24.18 -12.60
N ASP A 205 3.79 -23.00 -12.83
CA ASP A 205 4.44 -21.79 -13.31
C ASP A 205 4.59 -20.70 -12.23
N GLY A 206 4.11 -20.99 -11.00
CA GLY A 206 4.09 -20.01 -9.91
C GLY A 206 3.03 -18.91 -10.03
N THR A 207 2.04 -19.02 -10.94
CA THR A 207 0.97 -18.03 -11.08
C THR A 207 -0.06 -18.16 -9.95
N PHE A 208 -0.15 -17.14 -9.08
CA PHE A 208 -1.11 -17.11 -7.98
C PHE A 208 -2.40 -16.36 -8.36
N PRO A 209 -3.56 -16.75 -7.78
CA PRO A 209 -4.80 -16.01 -7.98
C PRO A 209 -4.73 -14.56 -7.49
N SER A 210 -5.40 -13.67 -8.22
CA SER A 210 -5.65 -12.28 -7.84
C SER A 210 -6.69 -12.17 -6.73
N GLY A 211 -6.67 -11.05 -5.98
CA GLY A 211 -7.70 -10.64 -5.03
C GLY A 211 -7.71 -11.44 -3.73
N THR A 212 -6.59 -12.10 -3.39
CA THR A 212 -6.55 -12.97 -2.21
C THR A 212 -6.38 -12.20 -0.90
N ALA A 213 -5.92 -10.93 -0.94
CA ALA A 213 -5.82 -10.08 0.24
C ALA A 213 -7.18 -9.79 0.91
N ALA A 214 -8.28 -9.79 0.14
CA ALA A 214 -9.63 -9.56 0.66
C ALA A 214 -10.07 -10.60 1.72
N TRP A 215 -9.45 -11.79 1.72
CA TRP A 215 -9.75 -12.89 2.65
C TRP A 215 -8.90 -12.87 3.91
N GLU A 216 -7.87 -12.02 4.00
CA GLU A 216 -6.91 -12.06 5.12
C GLU A 216 -7.51 -11.50 6.42
N LYS A 217 -8.33 -10.43 6.32
CA LYS A 217 -8.97 -9.71 7.44
C LYS A 217 -8.03 -9.61 8.66
N ARG A 218 -6.95 -8.87 8.45
CA ARG A 218 -5.79 -8.82 9.34
C ARG A 218 -6.19 -8.40 10.75
N ASN A 219 -7.07 -7.40 10.81
CA ASN A 219 -7.69 -6.83 12.00
C ASN A 219 -6.68 -6.24 12.99
N ILE A 220 -5.70 -5.48 12.49
CA ILE A 220 -4.50 -5.04 13.26
C ILE A 220 -4.59 -3.63 13.86
N ALA A 221 -5.57 -2.82 13.46
CA ALA A 221 -5.70 -1.46 13.98
C ALA A 221 -6.47 -1.44 15.31
N GLU A 222 -6.03 -0.69 16.30
CA GLU A 222 -6.79 -0.49 17.55
C GLU A 222 -7.87 0.59 17.39
N GLU A 223 -7.57 1.60 16.57
CA GLU A 223 -8.47 2.71 16.24
C GLU A 223 -8.76 2.71 14.73
N VAL A 224 -10.00 3.02 14.37
CA VAL A 224 -10.46 3.07 12.97
C VAL A 224 -11.21 4.36 12.70
N PRO A 225 -11.21 4.85 11.44
CA PRO A 225 -11.96 6.04 11.07
C PRO A 225 -13.47 5.82 11.14
N VAL A 226 -14.18 6.76 11.77
CA VAL A 226 -15.64 6.80 11.87
C VAL A 226 -16.17 8.02 11.13
N TRP A 227 -17.20 7.82 10.31
CA TRP A 227 -17.82 8.85 9.48
C TRP A 227 -18.89 9.66 10.23
N ARG A 228 -18.78 10.99 10.16
CA ARG A 228 -19.76 12.01 10.58
C ARG A 228 -20.40 12.64 9.35
N GLN A 229 -21.62 12.21 9.08
CA GLN A 229 -22.33 12.46 7.82
C GLN A 229 -22.81 13.90 7.70
N ASP A 230 -23.20 14.49 8.83
CA ASP A 230 -23.62 15.86 9.03
C ASP A 230 -22.55 16.88 8.62
N LEU A 231 -21.27 16.51 8.74
CA LEU A 231 -20.14 17.37 8.39
C LEU A 231 -19.59 17.12 6.99
N CYS A 232 -19.91 15.98 6.38
CA CYS A 232 -19.21 15.49 5.21
C CYS A 232 -19.59 16.25 3.92
N ILE A 233 -18.60 16.83 3.26
CA ILE A 233 -18.79 17.52 1.97
C ILE A 233 -18.65 16.61 0.74
N GLN A 234 -18.46 15.30 0.93
CA GLN A 234 -18.39 14.28 -0.14
C GLN A 234 -17.27 14.53 -1.19
N CYS A 235 -16.11 15.03 -0.75
CA CYS A 235 -15.02 15.44 -1.64
C CYS A 235 -14.11 14.32 -2.16
N GLY A 236 -14.16 13.11 -1.59
CA GLY A 236 -13.34 11.97 -2.02
C GLY A 236 -11.89 11.95 -1.53
N GLN A 237 -11.38 13.02 -0.91
CA GLN A 237 -9.99 13.14 -0.48
C GLN A 237 -9.53 11.99 0.44
N CYS A 238 -10.39 11.58 1.37
CA CYS A 238 -10.13 10.49 2.30
C CYS A 238 -9.89 9.15 1.60
N SER A 239 -10.70 8.79 0.60
CA SER A 239 -10.51 7.58 -0.22
C SER A 239 -9.30 7.72 -1.14
N PHE A 240 -9.05 8.91 -1.69
CA PHE A 240 -7.93 9.18 -2.58
C PHE A 240 -6.58 8.87 -1.92
N VAL A 241 -6.38 9.34 -0.68
CA VAL A 241 -5.12 9.20 0.08
C VAL A 241 -4.98 7.88 0.83
N CYS A 242 -6.02 7.04 0.86
CA CYS A 242 -6.00 5.81 1.65
C CYS A 242 -4.96 4.82 1.08
N PRO A 243 -3.94 4.42 1.86
CA PRO A 243 -2.87 3.54 1.36
C PRO A 243 -3.26 2.06 1.27
N HIS A 244 -4.45 1.68 1.75
CA HIS A 244 -4.88 0.27 1.79
C HIS A 244 -6.21 0.02 1.08
N GLY A 245 -6.79 1.01 0.40
CA GLY A 245 -8.05 0.84 -0.32
C GLY A 245 -9.27 0.55 0.58
N VAL A 246 -9.18 0.87 1.88
CA VAL A 246 -10.22 0.51 2.87
C VAL A 246 -11.40 1.48 2.93
N ILE A 247 -11.39 2.55 2.14
CA ILE A 247 -12.43 3.58 2.12
C ILE A 247 -13.08 3.58 0.75
N ARG A 248 -14.35 3.17 0.69
CA ARG A 248 -15.11 3.09 -0.56
C ARG A 248 -16.36 3.95 -0.47
N ALA A 249 -16.72 4.57 -1.59
CA ALA A 249 -17.90 5.40 -1.70
C ALA A 249 -18.82 4.87 -2.80
N LYS A 250 -20.13 4.91 -2.56
CA LYS A 250 -21.16 4.64 -3.56
C LYS A 250 -22.24 5.71 -3.47
N TYR A 251 -22.81 6.08 -4.62
CA TYR A 251 -24.10 6.75 -4.68
C TYR A 251 -25.16 5.85 -5.31
N TYR A 252 -26.41 5.94 -4.86
CA TYR A 252 -27.47 5.04 -5.28
C TYR A 252 -28.85 5.65 -4.94
N ASP A 253 -29.89 5.11 -5.54
CA ASP A 253 -31.28 5.50 -5.25
C ASP A 253 -31.67 5.12 -3.81
N GLU A 254 -32.42 5.98 -3.12
CA GLU A 254 -32.85 5.80 -1.73
C GLU A 254 -33.61 4.48 -1.51
N ALA A 255 -34.35 3.99 -2.51
CA ALA A 255 -35.02 2.70 -2.43
C ALA A 255 -34.05 1.51 -2.23
N LYS A 256 -32.75 1.69 -2.51
CA LYS A 256 -31.72 0.68 -2.24
C LYS A 256 -31.30 0.59 -0.77
N LEU A 257 -31.83 1.44 0.11
CA LEU A 257 -31.65 1.34 1.56
C LEU A 257 -32.62 0.36 2.23
N ASP A 258 -33.53 -0.26 1.49
CA ASP A 258 -34.41 -1.28 2.05
C ASP A 258 -33.59 -2.45 2.63
N GLY A 259 -33.88 -2.80 3.88
CA GLY A 259 -33.13 -3.82 4.64
C GLY A 259 -31.72 -3.40 5.09
N ALA A 260 -31.38 -2.11 5.06
CA ALA A 260 -30.12 -1.61 5.64
C ALA A 260 -30.10 -1.85 7.16
N PRO A 261 -28.95 -2.27 7.74
CA PRO A 261 -28.77 -2.31 9.20
C PRO A 261 -29.07 -0.95 9.85
N GLU A 262 -29.54 -0.93 11.09
CA GLU A 262 -29.85 0.32 11.81
C GLU A 262 -28.62 1.24 11.95
N THR A 263 -27.43 0.64 12.04
CA THR A 263 -26.15 1.33 12.12
C THR A 263 -25.60 1.79 10.77
N PHE A 264 -26.26 1.45 9.66
CA PHE A 264 -25.75 1.74 8.33
C PHE A 264 -25.89 3.23 7.99
N LYS A 265 -24.75 3.87 7.80
CA LYS A 265 -24.65 5.32 7.57
C LYS A 265 -24.89 5.64 6.09
N SER A 266 -25.92 6.44 5.78
CA SER A 266 -26.08 7.14 4.48
C SER A 266 -26.40 8.65 4.61
N ALA A 267 -26.06 9.46 3.61
CA ALA A 267 -26.38 10.90 3.53
C ALA A 267 -26.99 11.27 2.17
N PRO A 268 -27.77 12.36 2.03
CA PRO A 268 -28.18 12.85 0.70
C PRO A 268 -26.96 13.20 -0.15
N ILE A 269 -26.99 12.91 -1.45
CA ILE A 269 -25.89 13.32 -2.33
C ILE A 269 -25.81 14.85 -2.40
N ASN A 270 -24.61 15.41 -2.28
CA ASN A 270 -24.39 16.86 -2.41
C ASN A 270 -24.30 17.26 -3.88
N SER A 271 -25.37 17.00 -4.63
CA SER A 271 -25.50 17.34 -6.06
C SER A 271 -26.92 17.84 -6.34
N ARG A 272 -27.05 18.87 -7.16
CA ARG A 272 -28.36 19.44 -7.50
C ARG A 272 -29.11 18.50 -8.45
N GLY A 273 -30.42 18.35 -8.26
CA GLY A 273 -31.30 17.62 -9.18
C GLY A 273 -31.43 16.11 -8.91
N TYR A 274 -30.88 15.60 -7.79
CA TYR A 274 -30.96 14.19 -7.42
C TYR A 274 -31.49 14.03 -5.97
N PRO A 275 -32.76 14.39 -5.70
CA PRO A 275 -33.30 14.40 -4.33
C PRO A 275 -33.36 12.99 -3.71
N ASP A 276 -33.63 11.97 -4.52
CA ASP A 276 -33.77 10.58 -4.09
C ASP A 276 -32.44 9.81 -4.11
N ALA A 277 -31.31 10.49 -4.34
CA ALA A 277 -29.99 9.87 -4.37
C ALA A 277 -29.28 9.97 -3.01
N ARG A 278 -28.84 8.83 -2.51
CA ARG A 278 -28.07 8.68 -1.27
C ARG A 278 -26.61 8.41 -1.59
N PHE A 279 -25.74 8.80 -0.66
CA PHE A 279 -24.31 8.61 -0.66
C PHE A 279 -23.92 7.88 0.63
N SER A 280 -23.03 6.90 0.50
CA SER A 280 -22.42 6.23 1.65
C SER A 280 -20.93 6.11 1.48
N LEU A 281 -20.21 6.38 2.58
CA LEU A 281 -18.77 6.22 2.71
C LEU A 281 -18.51 5.09 3.71
N GLN A 282 -18.14 3.92 3.21
CA GLN A 282 -17.93 2.71 4.00
C GLN A 282 -16.44 2.48 4.27
N PHE A 283 -16.14 2.04 5.49
CA PHE A 283 -14.79 1.73 5.96
C PHE A 283 -14.68 0.23 6.22
N TYR A 284 -13.66 -0.41 5.64
CA TYR A 284 -13.36 -1.82 5.85
C TYR A 284 -12.50 -1.95 7.11
N VAL A 285 -13.15 -1.96 8.28
CA VAL A 285 -12.50 -1.78 9.58
C VAL A 285 -11.49 -2.88 9.94
N GLU A 286 -11.72 -4.11 9.48
CA GLU A 286 -10.80 -5.24 9.70
C GLU A 286 -9.55 -5.17 8.81
N ASP A 287 -9.61 -4.42 7.71
CA ASP A 287 -8.47 -4.24 6.79
C ASP A 287 -7.75 -2.91 7.02
N CYS A 288 -8.35 -2.00 7.80
CA CYS A 288 -7.77 -0.73 8.19
C CYS A 288 -6.50 -0.94 9.03
N THR A 289 -5.50 -0.09 8.81
CA THR A 289 -4.26 -0.09 9.60
C THR A 289 -4.17 1.09 10.58
N GLY A 290 -5.25 1.86 10.76
CA GLY A 290 -5.30 2.97 11.73
C GLY A 290 -4.33 4.13 11.45
N CYS A 291 -3.89 4.34 10.20
CA CYS A 291 -2.83 5.32 9.91
C CYS A 291 -3.24 6.80 10.04
N GLY A 292 -4.54 7.10 10.08
CA GLY A 292 -5.06 8.47 10.25
C GLY A 292 -4.94 9.39 9.02
N LEU A 293 -4.34 8.97 7.90
CA LEU A 293 -4.18 9.82 6.71
C LEU A 293 -5.51 10.38 6.17
N CYS A 294 -6.59 9.59 6.24
CA CYS A 294 -7.92 10.02 5.83
C CYS A 294 -8.50 11.15 6.71
N VAL A 295 -8.13 11.18 7.99
CA VAL A 295 -8.51 12.25 8.93
C VAL A 295 -7.72 13.50 8.63
N GLU A 296 -6.40 13.38 8.41
CA GLU A 296 -5.55 14.52 8.06
C GLU A 296 -5.98 15.18 6.74
N ALA A 297 -6.34 14.37 5.74
CA ALA A 297 -6.84 14.83 4.45
C ALA A 297 -8.26 15.41 4.50
N CYS A 298 -9.04 15.18 5.57
CA CYS A 298 -10.42 15.64 5.63
C CYS A 298 -10.49 17.17 5.81
N PRO A 299 -10.99 17.93 4.81
CA PRO A 299 -11.05 19.39 4.90
C PRO A 299 -12.25 19.88 5.73
N ALA A 300 -13.28 19.04 5.89
CA ALA A 300 -14.49 19.38 6.62
C ALA A 300 -14.27 19.28 8.14
N LYS A 301 -14.45 20.40 8.84
CA LYS A 301 -14.31 20.56 10.29
C LYS A 301 -15.66 20.94 10.89
N SER A 302 -15.91 20.49 12.12
CA SER A 302 -17.09 20.93 12.87
C SER A 302 -16.98 22.42 13.20
N PRO A 303 -18.03 23.22 12.96
CA PRO A 303 -18.05 24.63 13.36
C PRO A 303 -18.28 24.81 14.87
N ILE A 304 -18.73 23.76 15.57
CA ILE A 304 -19.14 23.80 16.98
C ILE A 304 -18.27 22.94 17.90
N GLU A 305 -17.65 21.87 17.38
CA GLU A 305 -16.79 20.95 18.14
C GLU A 305 -15.33 21.11 17.70
N PRO A 306 -14.47 21.81 18.46
CA PRO A 306 -13.07 22.01 18.09
C PRO A 306 -12.32 20.70 17.90
N GLY A 307 -11.59 20.57 16.79
CA GLY A 307 -10.77 19.39 16.48
C GLY A 307 -11.53 18.24 15.82
N ILE A 308 -12.87 18.24 15.85
CA ILE A 308 -13.70 17.23 15.19
C ILE A 308 -13.80 17.53 13.69
N ARG A 309 -13.64 16.48 12.88
CA ARG A 309 -13.78 16.50 11.42
C ARG A 309 -14.92 15.59 10.98
N ALA A 310 -15.21 15.56 9.68
CA ALA A 310 -16.17 14.60 9.13
C ALA A 310 -15.71 13.13 9.23
N ILE A 311 -14.43 12.89 9.53
CA ILE A 311 -13.85 11.57 9.78
C ILE A 311 -12.91 11.71 10.98
N ASN A 312 -13.05 10.86 11.99
CA ASN A 312 -12.21 10.85 13.20
C ASN A 312 -11.80 9.42 13.54
N LEU A 313 -10.67 9.24 14.22
CA LEU A 313 -10.28 7.91 14.73
C LEU A 313 -11.02 7.66 16.05
N GLU A 314 -11.61 6.47 16.17
CA GLU A 314 -12.30 5.99 17.38
C GLU A 314 -11.87 4.55 17.68
N GLU A 315 -12.07 4.09 18.92
CA GLU A 315 -11.73 2.72 19.34
C GLU A 315 -12.54 1.70 18.54
N LYS A 316 -11.86 0.67 18.00
CA LYS A 316 -12.45 -0.28 17.06
C LYS A 316 -13.31 -1.35 17.73
N ALA A 317 -13.05 -1.69 19.00
CA ALA A 317 -13.55 -2.91 19.65
C ALA A 317 -15.07 -3.11 19.46
N ASP A 318 -15.87 -2.10 19.82
CA ASP A 318 -17.34 -2.16 19.74
C ASP A 318 -17.89 -1.91 18.33
N LEU A 319 -17.03 -1.57 17.36
CA LEU A 319 -17.42 -1.26 15.99
C LEU A 319 -17.30 -2.46 15.05
N VAL A 320 -16.53 -3.50 15.40
CA VAL A 320 -16.24 -4.60 14.45
C VAL A 320 -17.49 -5.33 13.98
N GLU A 321 -18.35 -5.80 14.89
CA GLU A 321 -19.54 -6.57 14.51
C GLU A 321 -20.57 -5.73 13.75
N PRO A 322 -20.98 -4.53 14.22
CA PRO A 322 -21.88 -3.66 13.43
C PRO A 322 -21.32 -3.31 12.04
N GLU A 323 -20.01 -3.04 11.96
CA GLU A 323 -19.40 -2.71 10.67
C GLU A 323 -19.29 -3.92 9.73
N ARG A 324 -19.18 -5.16 10.23
CA ARG A 324 -19.29 -6.35 9.37
C ARG A 324 -20.65 -6.42 8.68
N GLU A 325 -21.73 -6.16 9.42
CA GLU A 325 -23.08 -6.11 8.85
C GLU A 325 -23.24 -4.96 7.85
N ASN A 326 -22.74 -3.77 8.20
CA ASN A 326 -22.73 -2.60 7.32
C ASN A 326 -21.95 -2.84 6.03
N ILE A 327 -20.76 -3.45 6.10
CA ILE A 327 -19.93 -3.80 4.93
C ILE A 327 -20.65 -4.83 4.07
N ALA A 328 -21.21 -5.89 4.66
CA ALA A 328 -21.96 -6.91 3.93
C ALA A 328 -23.19 -6.33 3.21
N PHE A 329 -23.86 -5.34 3.80
CA PHE A 329 -24.91 -4.59 3.12
C PHE A 329 -24.35 -3.69 2.01
N PHE A 330 -23.28 -2.93 2.30
CA PHE A 330 -22.64 -2.02 1.34
C PHE A 330 -22.16 -2.74 0.08
N GLU A 331 -21.63 -3.96 0.20
CA GLU A 331 -21.17 -4.76 -0.94
C GLU A 331 -22.31 -5.17 -1.88
N LYS A 332 -23.55 -5.31 -1.38
CA LYS A 332 -24.75 -5.59 -2.20
C LYS A 332 -25.24 -4.38 -2.99
N LEU A 333 -24.90 -3.16 -2.56
CA LEU A 333 -25.28 -1.94 -3.28
C LEU A 333 -24.60 -1.90 -4.65
N PRO A 334 -25.28 -1.38 -5.70
CA PRO A 334 -24.70 -1.32 -7.03
C PRO A 334 -23.43 -0.47 -7.03
N VAL A 335 -22.38 -0.97 -7.69
CA VAL A 335 -21.19 -0.18 -8.01
C VAL A 335 -21.59 0.86 -9.05
N ASN A 336 -21.08 2.08 -8.88
CA ASN A 336 -21.38 3.17 -9.81
C ASN A 336 -20.86 2.85 -11.21
N ASP A 337 -21.69 3.11 -12.22
CA ASP A 337 -21.34 2.89 -13.62
C ASP A 337 -20.13 3.75 -13.98
N ARG A 338 -19.02 3.06 -14.25
CA ARG A 338 -17.74 3.66 -14.59
C ARG A 338 -17.83 4.62 -15.77
N ALA A 339 -18.68 4.33 -16.77
CA ALA A 339 -18.86 5.19 -17.93
C ALA A 339 -19.54 6.53 -17.60
N ARG A 340 -20.13 6.66 -16.41
CA ARG A 340 -20.80 7.88 -15.91
C ARG A 340 -20.02 8.60 -14.82
N VAL A 341 -18.91 8.04 -14.37
CA VAL A 341 -18.05 8.68 -13.37
C VAL A 341 -17.24 9.79 -14.03
N ASP A 342 -17.08 10.91 -13.33
CA ASP A 342 -16.23 12.01 -13.78
C ASP A 342 -14.76 11.76 -13.39
N PHE A 343 -13.92 11.44 -14.36
CA PHE A 343 -12.49 11.20 -14.15
C PHE A 343 -11.71 12.51 -14.02
N ALA A 344 -12.33 13.68 -14.29
CA ALA A 344 -11.63 14.95 -14.29
C ALA A 344 -11.29 15.49 -12.90
N ASN A 345 -11.89 14.94 -11.84
CA ASN A 345 -11.64 15.43 -10.49
C ASN A 345 -11.63 14.33 -9.43
N VAL A 346 -10.97 14.64 -8.30
CA VAL A 346 -10.82 13.74 -7.15
C VAL A 346 -12.17 13.27 -6.61
N ARG A 347 -13.20 14.13 -6.65
CA ARG A 347 -14.55 13.78 -6.20
C ARG A 347 -15.17 12.69 -7.07
N GLY A 348 -15.00 12.69 -8.39
CA GLY A 348 -15.56 11.64 -9.23
C GLY A 348 -14.84 10.31 -9.06
N VAL A 349 -13.49 10.33 -9.01
CA VAL A 349 -12.66 9.12 -8.87
C VAL A 349 -12.96 8.30 -7.61
N GLN A 350 -13.50 8.92 -6.55
CA GLN A 350 -13.88 8.19 -5.33
C GLN A 350 -14.95 7.10 -5.55
N PHE A 351 -15.74 7.21 -6.63
CA PHE A 351 -16.79 6.27 -6.99
C PHE A 351 -16.27 5.09 -7.83
N LEU A 352 -14.99 5.08 -8.19
CA LEU A 352 -14.35 3.97 -8.87
C LEU A 352 -13.91 2.92 -7.85
N GLU A 353 -14.21 1.66 -8.16
CA GLU A 353 -13.74 0.52 -7.37
C GLU A 353 -12.20 0.45 -7.41
N PRO A 354 -11.52 0.43 -6.25
CA PRO A 354 -10.09 0.17 -6.20
C PRO A 354 -9.81 -1.30 -6.49
N LEU A 355 -8.96 -1.58 -7.48
CA LEU A 355 -8.50 -2.94 -7.82
C LEU A 355 -7.11 -3.24 -7.26
N PHE A 356 -6.64 -2.40 -6.34
CA PHE A 356 -5.46 -2.64 -5.50
C PHE A 356 -5.85 -2.31 -4.05
N GLU A 357 -5.97 -3.35 -3.22
CA GLU A 357 -6.59 -3.26 -1.91
C GLU A 357 -5.89 -4.12 -0.86
N PHE A 358 -5.94 -3.69 0.39
CA PHE A 358 -5.53 -4.44 1.59
C PHE A 358 -4.07 -4.95 1.56
N SER A 359 -3.20 -4.22 0.84
CA SER A 359 -1.80 -4.62 0.67
C SER A 359 -1.03 -4.78 2.00
N GLY A 360 0.03 -5.59 1.97
CA GLY A 360 0.92 -5.77 3.12
C GLY A 360 1.85 -4.59 3.44
N ALA A 361 1.60 -3.41 2.88
CA ALA A 361 2.41 -2.20 3.07
C ALA A 361 2.34 -1.65 4.51
N CYS A 362 3.24 -0.71 4.82
CA CYS A 362 3.25 -0.04 6.11
C CYS A 362 1.97 0.77 6.35
N ALA A 363 1.56 0.93 7.62
CA ALA A 363 0.53 1.90 7.98
C ALA A 363 0.98 3.32 7.56
N GLY A 364 0.19 4.00 6.72
CA GLY A 364 0.55 5.31 6.19
C GLY A 364 1.62 5.27 5.10
N CYS A 365 1.71 4.19 4.31
CA CYS A 365 2.67 4.11 3.21
C CYS A 365 2.41 5.21 2.15
N GLY A 366 3.48 5.91 1.72
CA GLY A 366 3.37 6.94 0.69
C GLY A 366 3.35 6.42 -0.75
N GLU A 367 3.61 5.13 -1.00
CA GLU A 367 3.64 4.55 -2.36
C GLU A 367 2.24 4.10 -2.81
N THR A 368 1.52 3.36 -1.97
CA THR A 368 0.29 2.65 -2.35
C THR A 368 -0.91 3.53 -2.73
N PRO A 369 -1.07 4.79 -2.27
CA PRO A 369 -2.14 5.66 -2.79
C PRO A 369 -2.05 5.87 -4.31
N TYR A 370 -0.83 5.96 -4.86
CA TYR A 370 -0.60 6.09 -6.30
C TYR A 370 -0.93 4.79 -7.06
N VAL A 371 -0.56 3.63 -6.50
CA VAL A 371 -0.88 2.32 -7.10
C VAL A 371 -2.39 2.04 -7.05
N LYS A 372 -3.05 2.42 -5.97
CA LYS A 372 -4.51 2.37 -5.85
C LYS A 372 -5.17 3.26 -6.90
N LEU A 373 -4.71 4.51 -7.04
CA LEU A 373 -5.20 5.42 -8.08
C LEU A 373 -5.03 4.82 -9.47
N LEU A 374 -3.86 4.24 -9.77
CA LEU A 374 -3.60 3.54 -11.03
C LEU A 374 -4.65 2.45 -11.30
N SER A 375 -4.91 1.61 -10.29
CA SER A 375 -5.89 0.53 -10.39
C SER A 375 -7.32 1.04 -10.58
N GLN A 376 -7.68 2.16 -9.95
CA GLN A 376 -9.00 2.79 -10.11
C GLN A 376 -9.16 3.37 -11.50
N LEU A 377 -8.11 4.01 -12.05
CA LEU A 377 -8.20 4.70 -13.32
C LEU A 377 -8.12 3.78 -14.52
N PHE A 378 -7.43 2.64 -14.47
CA PHE A 378 -7.22 1.81 -15.67
C PHE A 378 -7.34 0.29 -15.40
N GLY A 379 -7.68 -0.11 -14.18
CA GLY A 379 -7.46 -1.47 -13.69
C GLY A 379 -8.13 -2.59 -14.48
N ASP A 380 -9.25 -2.32 -15.15
CA ASP A 380 -9.98 -3.32 -15.96
C ASP A 380 -9.29 -3.65 -17.31
N ARG A 381 -8.25 -2.90 -17.67
CA ARG A 381 -7.42 -3.08 -18.87
C ARG A 381 -5.92 -2.91 -18.60
N LEU A 382 -5.52 -2.94 -17.33
CA LEU A 382 -4.17 -2.65 -16.85
C LEU A 382 -3.25 -3.88 -16.92
N MET A 383 -2.03 -3.67 -17.42
CA MET A 383 -0.91 -4.61 -17.33
C MET A 383 0.23 -3.92 -16.57
N VAL A 384 0.70 -4.53 -15.48
CA VAL A 384 1.74 -3.97 -14.61
C VAL A 384 2.99 -4.84 -14.67
N ALA A 385 4.07 -4.27 -15.22
CA ALA A 385 5.44 -4.75 -15.03
C ALA A 385 6.02 -4.05 -13.79
N ASN A 386 6.30 -4.82 -12.74
CA ASN A 386 6.72 -4.27 -11.46
C ASN A 386 8.17 -4.63 -11.13
N ALA A 387 9.00 -3.61 -10.86
CA ALA A 387 10.37 -3.82 -10.43
C ALA A 387 10.42 -4.42 -9.02
N THR A 388 11.46 -5.19 -8.73
CA THR A 388 11.69 -5.68 -7.37
C THR A 388 11.96 -4.50 -6.42
N GLY A 389 11.33 -4.52 -5.24
CA GLY A 389 11.33 -3.40 -4.30
C GLY A 389 10.12 -3.43 -3.37
N CYS A 390 9.87 -2.34 -2.63
CA CYS A 390 8.69 -2.27 -1.74
C CYS A 390 7.40 -2.60 -2.49
N SER A 391 7.25 -2.08 -3.71
CA SER A 391 6.09 -2.31 -4.58
C SER A 391 5.86 -3.77 -4.94
N SER A 392 6.91 -4.54 -5.25
CA SER A 392 6.77 -5.99 -5.44
C SER A 392 6.43 -6.73 -4.13
N ILE A 393 6.95 -6.28 -2.98
CA ILE A 393 6.72 -6.95 -1.71
C ILE A 393 5.31 -6.73 -1.21
N TYR A 394 4.80 -5.50 -1.18
CA TYR A 394 3.40 -5.31 -0.79
C TYR A 394 2.43 -5.70 -1.92
N GLY A 395 2.90 -5.75 -3.17
CA GLY A 395 2.10 -6.03 -4.37
C GLY A 395 1.99 -7.50 -4.75
N GLY A 396 2.86 -8.37 -4.23
CA GLY A 396 2.88 -9.79 -4.60
C GLY A 396 3.57 -10.73 -3.60
N ASN A 397 3.76 -10.33 -2.34
CA ASN A 397 4.30 -11.23 -1.33
C ASN A 397 3.25 -12.24 -0.86
N LEU A 398 3.40 -13.47 -1.35
CA LEU A 398 2.58 -14.62 -1.01
C LEU A 398 2.46 -14.84 0.51
N PRO A 399 1.31 -15.33 1.00
CA PRO A 399 0.23 -15.99 0.23
C PRO A 399 -0.86 -15.06 -0.31
N VAL A 400 -0.73 -13.74 -0.13
CA VAL A 400 -1.77 -12.77 -0.52
C VAL A 400 -1.34 -11.86 -1.66
N THR A 401 -2.32 -11.50 -2.50
CA THR A 401 -2.20 -10.58 -3.62
C THR A 401 -3.25 -9.47 -3.47
N PRO A 402 -2.84 -8.18 -3.44
CA PRO A 402 -3.76 -7.04 -3.33
C PRO A 402 -4.43 -6.65 -4.65
N TRP A 403 -3.93 -7.15 -5.78
CA TRP A 403 -4.49 -6.90 -7.10
C TRP A 403 -5.80 -7.66 -7.25
N SER A 404 -6.92 -6.96 -7.30
CA SER A 404 -8.26 -7.53 -7.31
C SER A 404 -8.87 -7.50 -8.71
N LYS A 405 -10.13 -7.94 -8.82
CA LYS A 405 -10.92 -7.90 -10.05
C LYS A 405 -12.30 -7.35 -9.76
N ASN A 406 -12.87 -6.63 -10.72
CA ASN A 406 -14.22 -6.10 -10.63
C ASN A 406 -15.27 -7.21 -10.78
N ALA A 407 -16.55 -6.85 -10.64
CA ALA A 407 -17.68 -7.76 -10.79
C ALA A 407 -17.78 -8.45 -12.17
N GLU A 408 -17.12 -7.91 -13.20
CA GLU A 408 -17.04 -8.49 -14.55
C GLU A 408 -15.86 -9.47 -14.71
N GLY A 409 -15.12 -9.72 -13.62
CA GLY A 409 -13.95 -10.59 -13.59
C GLY A 409 -12.69 -9.95 -14.18
N ARG A 410 -12.70 -8.64 -14.45
CA ARG A 410 -11.57 -7.90 -15.05
C ARG A 410 -10.75 -7.21 -13.97
N GLY A 411 -9.44 -7.29 -14.08
CA GLY A 411 -8.53 -6.61 -13.17
C GLY A 411 -7.10 -6.58 -13.70
N PRO A 412 -6.18 -5.96 -12.94
CA PRO A 412 -4.80 -5.80 -13.37
C PRO A 412 -4.10 -7.14 -13.57
N ALA A 413 -3.47 -7.33 -14.72
CA ALA A 413 -2.48 -8.38 -14.91
C ALA A 413 -1.15 -7.87 -14.35
N TRP A 414 -0.66 -8.46 -13.25
CA TRP A 414 0.54 -8.03 -12.57
C TRP A 414 1.65 -9.08 -12.66
N SER A 415 2.88 -8.64 -12.89
CA SER A 415 4.04 -9.51 -12.82
C SER A 415 5.28 -8.75 -12.36
N ASN A 416 6.17 -9.45 -11.66
CA ASN A 416 7.48 -8.99 -11.26
C ASN A 416 8.53 -9.93 -11.87
N SER A 417 9.35 -9.40 -12.78
CA SER A 417 10.49 -10.11 -13.35
C SER A 417 11.66 -10.02 -12.36
N LEU A 418 12.60 -9.07 -12.56
CA LEU A 418 13.75 -8.87 -11.69
C LEU A 418 13.79 -7.44 -11.14
N PHE A 419 14.92 -7.05 -10.56
CA PHE A 419 15.12 -5.69 -10.05
C PHE A 419 15.60 -4.76 -11.16
N GLU A 420 16.45 -5.27 -12.03
CA GLU A 420 17.23 -4.56 -13.03
C GLU A 420 16.52 -4.39 -14.38
N ASP A 421 15.59 -5.28 -14.73
CA ASP A 421 15.05 -5.43 -16.11
C ASP A 421 13.63 -4.90 -16.30
N ASN A 422 13.07 -4.22 -15.30
CA ASN A 422 11.63 -3.95 -15.28
C ASN A 422 11.16 -3.05 -16.45
N ALA A 423 12.01 -2.14 -16.92
CA ALA A 423 11.66 -1.27 -18.05
C ALA A 423 11.52 -2.11 -19.33
N GLU A 424 12.51 -2.94 -19.60
CA GLU A 424 12.60 -3.85 -20.73
C GLU A 424 11.47 -4.89 -20.67
N PHE A 425 11.16 -5.39 -19.47
CA PHE A 425 10.06 -6.31 -19.23
C PHE A 425 8.71 -5.70 -19.60
N GLY A 426 8.45 -4.46 -19.15
CA GLY A 426 7.25 -3.71 -19.53
C GLY A 426 7.19 -3.33 -21.01
N LEU A 427 8.34 -3.04 -21.62
CA LEU A 427 8.42 -2.86 -23.07
C LEU A 427 8.05 -4.16 -23.81
N GLY A 428 8.47 -5.32 -23.30
CA GLY A 428 8.04 -6.62 -23.79
C GLY A 428 6.51 -6.79 -23.78
N PHE A 429 5.84 -6.36 -22.72
CA PHE A 429 4.37 -6.37 -22.65
C PHE A 429 3.74 -5.51 -23.75
N ARG A 430 4.29 -4.32 -24.01
CA ARG A 430 3.82 -3.44 -25.07
C ARG A 430 3.98 -4.07 -26.45
N LEU A 431 5.14 -4.61 -26.74
CA LEU A 431 5.43 -5.26 -28.04
C LEU A 431 4.50 -6.46 -28.28
N ALA A 432 4.26 -7.28 -27.24
CA ALA A 432 3.31 -8.39 -27.31
C ALA A 432 1.87 -7.90 -27.55
N ALA A 433 1.43 -6.86 -26.82
CA ALA A 433 0.10 -6.29 -26.99
C ALA A 433 -0.10 -5.68 -28.38
N ASP A 434 0.90 -5.01 -28.95
CA ASP A 434 0.88 -4.50 -30.34
C ASP A 434 0.74 -5.64 -31.35
N LYS A 435 1.53 -6.71 -31.18
CA LYS A 435 1.49 -7.86 -32.08
C LYS A 435 0.16 -8.60 -32.02
N HIS A 436 -0.40 -8.79 -30.83
CA HIS A 436 -1.70 -9.41 -30.66
C HIS A 436 -2.83 -8.56 -31.24
N LEU A 437 -2.79 -7.23 -31.06
CA LEU A 437 -3.75 -6.33 -31.69
C LEU A 437 -3.68 -6.42 -33.21
N ALA A 438 -2.48 -6.32 -33.81
CA ALA A 438 -2.30 -6.42 -35.25
C ALA A 438 -2.80 -7.78 -35.81
N THR A 439 -2.56 -8.85 -35.06
CA THR A 439 -3.06 -10.20 -35.40
C THR A 439 -4.57 -10.27 -35.34
N ALA A 440 -5.18 -9.73 -34.27
CA ALA A 440 -6.64 -9.68 -34.11
C ALA A 440 -7.30 -8.86 -35.23
N GLN A 441 -6.74 -7.71 -35.58
CA GLN A 441 -7.25 -6.85 -36.67
C GLN A 441 -7.18 -7.56 -38.02
N SER A 442 -6.05 -8.19 -38.34
CA SER A 442 -5.89 -8.92 -39.61
C SER A 442 -6.83 -10.12 -39.73
N LEU A 443 -6.99 -10.90 -38.66
CA LEU A 443 -7.93 -12.02 -38.63
C LEU A 443 -9.38 -11.54 -38.74
N LEU A 444 -9.73 -10.48 -38.01
CA LEU A 444 -11.08 -9.89 -38.06
C LEU A 444 -11.45 -9.44 -39.47
N GLN A 445 -10.51 -8.79 -40.18
CA GLN A 445 -10.70 -8.41 -41.58
C GLN A 445 -10.89 -9.65 -42.48
N SER A 446 -10.10 -10.70 -42.28
CA SER A 446 -10.22 -11.93 -43.08
C SER A 446 -11.56 -12.66 -42.90
N LEU A 447 -12.19 -12.49 -41.73
CA LEU A 447 -13.46 -13.10 -41.38
C LEU A 447 -14.67 -12.19 -41.68
N GLY A 448 -14.46 -11.02 -42.31
CA GLY A 448 -15.50 -10.00 -42.51
C GLY A 448 -16.76 -10.51 -43.19
N GLY A 449 -16.61 -11.35 -44.22
CA GLY A 449 -17.75 -11.98 -44.90
C GLY A 449 -18.58 -12.94 -44.03
N GLN A 450 -18.03 -13.42 -42.91
CA GLN A 450 -18.69 -14.36 -41.99
C GLN A 450 -19.25 -13.64 -40.74
N VAL A 451 -18.52 -12.66 -40.19
CA VAL A 451 -18.94 -11.94 -38.96
C VAL A 451 -19.71 -10.65 -39.25
N GLY A 452 -19.67 -10.17 -40.49
CA GLY A 452 -20.33 -8.96 -40.98
C GLY A 452 -19.38 -7.76 -41.07
N GLU A 453 -19.26 -7.19 -42.27
CA GLU A 453 -18.36 -6.06 -42.57
C GLU A 453 -18.66 -4.79 -41.74
N GLU A 454 -19.93 -4.55 -41.41
CA GLU A 454 -20.32 -3.42 -40.56
C GLU A 454 -19.75 -3.56 -39.14
N LEU A 455 -19.80 -4.75 -38.56
CA LEU A 455 -19.23 -5.02 -37.23
C LEU A 455 -17.70 -4.91 -37.27
N VAL A 456 -17.06 -5.42 -38.33
CA VAL A 456 -15.61 -5.27 -38.53
C VAL A 456 -15.23 -3.79 -38.53
N THR A 457 -15.90 -2.99 -39.35
CA THR A 457 -15.62 -1.54 -39.47
C THR A 457 -15.86 -0.83 -38.14
N ALA A 458 -16.99 -1.12 -37.47
CA ALA A 458 -17.32 -0.53 -36.18
C ALA A 458 -16.32 -0.88 -35.06
N ILE A 459 -15.66 -2.04 -35.12
CA ILE A 459 -14.62 -2.45 -34.16
C ILE A 459 -13.28 -1.78 -34.47
N LEU A 460 -12.89 -1.72 -35.75
CA LEU A 460 -11.57 -1.23 -36.16
C LEU A 460 -11.46 0.30 -36.07
N ASP A 461 -12.53 1.03 -36.37
CA ASP A 461 -12.55 2.50 -36.39
C ASP A 461 -12.96 3.10 -35.04
N ALA A 462 -13.17 2.26 -34.03
CA ALA A 462 -13.64 2.67 -32.71
C ALA A 462 -12.59 3.52 -31.96
N PRO A 463 -12.91 4.77 -31.57
CA PRO A 463 -12.08 5.47 -30.60
C PRO A 463 -12.12 4.74 -29.25
N GLN A 464 -11.03 4.82 -28.48
CA GLN A 464 -10.90 4.20 -27.15
C GLN A 464 -10.14 5.13 -26.20
N ILE A 465 -10.57 6.40 -26.14
CA ILE A 465 -9.94 7.45 -25.34
C ILE A 465 -10.68 7.61 -24.01
N SER A 466 -12.01 7.55 -24.05
CA SER A 466 -12.89 7.68 -22.88
C SER A 466 -13.46 6.33 -22.43
N GLU A 467 -13.98 6.29 -21.20
CA GLU A 467 -14.57 5.07 -20.62
C GLU A 467 -15.85 4.63 -21.33
N SER A 468 -16.68 5.56 -21.80
CA SER A 468 -17.88 5.24 -22.59
C SER A 468 -17.54 4.58 -23.92
N GLU A 469 -16.47 5.05 -24.57
CA GLU A 469 -15.95 4.46 -25.80
C GLU A 469 -15.38 3.05 -25.58
N ILE A 470 -14.59 2.86 -24.52
CA ILE A 470 -14.08 1.53 -24.14
C ILE A 470 -15.24 0.59 -23.81
N ARG A 471 -16.28 1.07 -23.14
CA ARG A 471 -17.49 0.29 -22.83
C ARG A 471 -18.20 -0.15 -24.12
N ALA A 472 -18.42 0.77 -25.06
CA ALA A 472 -19.02 0.46 -26.35
C ALA A 472 -18.16 -0.55 -27.14
N GLN A 473 -16.83 -0.42 -27.12
CA GLN A 473 -15.94 -1.38 -27.76
C GLN A 473 -16.07 -2.79 -27.16
N ARG A 474 -16.23 -2.90 -25.84
CA ARG A 474 -16.45 -4.21 -25.19
C ARG A 474 -17.74 -4.87 -25.63
N GLU A 475 -18.80 -4.09 -25.84
CA GLU A 475 -20.08 -4.61 -26.35
C GLU A 475 -19.92 -5.16 -27.77
N ARG A 476 -19.22 -4.43 -28.65
CA ARG A 476 -18.89 -4.91 -30.00
C ARG A 476 -18.02 -6.18 -29.98
N VAL A 477 -17.02 -6.22 -29.11
CA VAL A 477 -16.15 -7.40 -28.93
C VAL A 477 -16.93 -8.59 -28.36
N ALA A 478 -17.89 -8.36 -27.47
CA ALA A 478 -18.77 -9.42 -26.95
C ALA A 478 -19.67 -9.98 -28.07
N GLU A 479 -20.25 -9.13 -28.91
CA GLU A 479 -21.01 -9.56 -30.10
C GLU A 479 -20.11 -10.39 -31.05
N LEU A 480 -18.90 -9.91 -31.32
CA LEU A 480 -17.93 -10.63 -32.15
C LEU A 480 -17.62 -12.02 -31.57
N LYS A 481 -17.37 -12.14 -30.26
CA LYS A 481 -17.12 -13.43 -29.59
C LYS A 481 -18.25 -14.42 -29.81
N VAL A 482 -19.51 -13.98 -29.74
CA VAL A 482 -20.69 -14.84 -30.00
C VAL A 482 -20.65 -15.38 -31.43
N LYS A 483 -20.37 -14.53 -32.42
CA LYS A 483 -20.28 -14.96 -33.83
C LYS A 483 -19.13 -15.93 -34.07
N LEU A 484 -17.95 -15.66 -33.51
CA LEU A 484 -16.79 -16.54 -33.65
C LEU A 484 -17.00 -17.92 -33.01
N LEU A 485 -17.64 -17.98 -31.84
CA LEU A 485 -17.95 -19.26 -31.18
C LEU A 485 -18.96 -20.11 -31.97
N ALA A 486 -19.81 -19.48 -32.79
CA ALA A 486 -20.71 -20.21 -33.68
C ALA A 486 -19.99 -20.84 -34.88
N MET A 487 -18.76 -20.41 -35.19
CA MET A 487 -17.92 -20.90 -36.28
C MET A 487 -17.01 -22.06 -35.83
N ASN A 488 -17.59 -23.04 -35.13
CA ASN A 488 -16.85 -24.14 -34.52
C ASN A 488 -16.04 -24.92 -35.57
N GLY A 489 -14.74 -25.15 -35.30
CA GLY A 489 -13.81 -25.83 -36.19
C GLY A 489 -13.17 -24.96 -37.29
N ASP A 490 -13.46 -23.66 -37.35
CA ASP A 490 -12.73 -22.70 -38.16
C ASP A 490 -11.47 -22.23 -37.42
N GLY A 491 -10.29 -22.64 -37.92
CA GLY A 491 -9.02 -22.33 -37.28
C GLY A 491 -8.70 -20.83 -37.21
N ALA A 492 -9.21 -20.01 -38.12
CA ALA A 492 -9.03 -18.56 -38.07
C ALA A 492 -9.94 -17.93 -37.01
N ALA A 493 -11.17 -18.43 -36.85
CA ALA A 493 -12.06 -18.00 -35.77
C ALA A 493 -11.52 -18.38 -34.38
N GLU A 494 -10.99 -19.60 -34.22
CA GLU A 494 -10.34 -20.07 -32.99
C GLU A 494 -9.11 -19.23 -32.64
N HIS A 495 -8.29 -18.91 -33.65
CA HIS A 495 -7.12 -18.05 -33.45
C HIS A 495 -7.52 -16.61 -33.11
N LEU A 496 -8.55 -16.05 -33.75
CA LEU A 496 -9.04 -14.72 -33.38
C LEU A 496 -9.54 -14.73 -31.93
N LEU A 497 -10.30 -15.75 -31.52
CA LEU A 497 -10.78 -15.88 -30.13
C LEU A 497 -9.66 -15.86 -29.09
N SER A 498 -8.46 -16.38 -29.39
CA SER A 498 -7.33 -16.34 -28.44
C SER A 498 -6.72 -14.96 -28.26
N VAL A 499 -6.90 -14.03 -29.20
CA VAL A 499 -6.36 -12.66 -29.14
C VAL A 499 -7.43 -11.56 -29.18
N VAL A 500 -8.71 -11.91 -29.28
CA VAL A 500 -9.83 -10.99 -29.52
C VAL A 500 -9.93 -9.87 -28.46
N ASP A 501 -9.56 -10.16 -27.22
CA ASP A 501 -9.59 -9.17 -26.14
C ASP A 501 -8.54 -8.06 -26.31
N HIS A 502 -7.58 -8.21 -27.22
CA HIS A 502 -6.64 -7.13 -27.60
C HIS A 502 -7.28 -6.07 -28.49
N LEU A 503 -8.49 -6.30 -29.04
CA LEU A 503 -9.29 -5.25 -29.70
C LEU A 503 -9.76 -4.16 -28.72
N VAL A 504 -9.69 -4.44 -27.41
CA VAL A 504 -9.81 -3.45 -26.35
C VAL A 504 -8.41 -2.98 -25.93
N ARG A 505 -8.17 -1.66 -25.96
CA ARG A 505 -6.86 -1.05 -25.69
C ARG A 505 -6.30 -1.48 -24.34
N ARG A 506 -5.07 -2.00 -24.32
CA ARG A 506 -4.32 -2.33 -23.09
C ARG A 506 -3.53 -1.13 -22.57
N SER A 507 -3.60 -0.88 -21.26
CA SER A 507 -2.79 0.13 -20.58
C SER A 507 -1.58 -0.54 -19.94
N VAL A 508 -0.38 -0.30 -20.48
CA VAL A 508 0.87 -0.92 -19.99
C VAL A 508 1.57 0.05 -19.05
N TRP A 509 1.80 -0.39 -17.81
CA TRP A 509 2.45 0.39 -16.76
C TRP A 509 3.67 -0.32 -16.19
N ILE A 510 4.75 0.43 -16.07
CA ILE A 510 6.04 0.01 -15.55
C ILE A 510 6.22 0.69 -14.19
N VAL A 511 6.08 -0.08 -13.11
CA VAL A 511 6.00 0.43 -11.75
C VAL A 511 7.25 0.05 -10.97
N GLY A 512 7.88 1.00 -10.28
CA GLY A 512 9.03 0.71 -9.43
C GLY A 512 9.41 1.85 -8.49
N GLY A 513 10.37 1.58 -7.60
CA GLY A 513 10.91 2.58 -6.68
C GLY A 513 12.12 3.32 -7.24
N ASP A 514 12.62 4.30 -6.49
CA ASP A 514 13.78 5.10 -6.89
C ASP A 514 15.06 4.27 -7.10
N GLY A 515 15.29 3.23 -6.28
CA GLY A 515 16.47 2.38 -6.45
C GLY A 515 16.52 1.63 -7.78
N TRP A 516 15.37 1.25 -8.33
CA TRP A 516 15.31 0.70 -9.67
C TRP A 516 15.59 1.79 -10.72
N ALA A 517 14.77 2.84 -10.72
CA ALA A 517 14.74 3.82 -11.80
C ALA A 517 16.01 4.68 -11.87
N TYR A 518 16.59 5.05 -10.71
CA TYR A 518 17.74 5.94 -10.66
C TYR A 518 19.06 5.18 -10.76
N ASP A 519 19.09 3.92 -10.32
CA ASP A 519 20.32 3.12 -10.23
C ASP A 519 20.34 1.91 -11.16
N ILE A 520 19.91 0.74 -10.68
CA ILE A 520 20.22 -0.54 -11.32
C ILE A 520 19.51 -0.72 -12.66
N GLY A 521 18.26 -0.27 -12.77
CA GLY A 521 17.46 -0.35 -13.99
C GLY A 521 17.48 0.91 -14.83
N TYR A 522 18.31 1.91 -14.49
CA TYR A 522 18.31 3.18 -15.21
C TYR A 522 18.71 3.02 -16.68
N GLY A 523 19.67 2.15 -17.00
CA GLY A 523 20.09 1.93 -18.40
C GLY A 523 18.95 1.38 -19.26
N GLY A 524 18.19 0.41 -18.73
CA GLY A 524 16.99 -0.11 -19.38
C GLY A 524 15.87 0.93 -19.47
N LEU A 525 15.63 1.65 -18.38
CA LEU A 525 14.66 2.75 -18.33
C LEU A 525 14.95 3.81 -19.39
N ASP A 526 16.19 4.26 -19.48
CA ASP A 526 16.65 5.25 -20.47
C ASP A 526 16.39 4.77 -21.91
N HIS A 527 16.66 3.49 -22.20
CA HIS A 527 16.35 2.90 -23.50
C HIS A 527 14.84 2.89 -23.81
N VAL A 528 14.01 2.59 -22.81
CA VAL A 528 12.55 2.61 -22.97
C VAL A 528 12.03 4.04 -23.17
N LEU A 529 12.55 5.02 -22.43
CA LEU A 529 12.25 6.44 -22.63
C LEU A 529 12.57 6.89 -24.07
N ALA A 530 13.72 6.47 -24.59
CA ALA A 530 14.15 6.78 -25.95
C ALA A 530 13.31 6.09 -27.05
N SER A 531 12.62 4.98 -26.73
CA SER A 531 11.93 4.15 -27.73
C SER A 531 10.69 4.81 -28.34
N GLY A 532 10.10 5.80 -27.65
CA GLY A 532 8.83 6.44 -28.05
C GLY A 532 7.61 5.52 -28.01
N ARG A 533 7.74 4.29 -27.47
CA ARG A 533 6.63 3.33 -27.40
C ARG A 533 5.62 3.76 -26.35
N ASN A 534 4.34 3.44 -26.59
CA ASN A 534 3.23 3.77 -25.69
C ASN A 534 3.25 2.92 -24.41
N VAL A 535 4.06 3.33 -23.44
CA VAL A 535 4.17 2.76 -22.10
C VAL A 535 4.20 3.86 -21.07
N ASN A 536 3.60 3.58 -19.91
CA ASN A 536 3.57 4.50 -18.78
C ASN A 536 4.52 4.02 -17.69
N ILE A 537 5.37 4.89 -17.17
CA ILE A 537 6.32 4.57 -16.11
C ILE A 537 5.92 5.34 -14.86
N LEU A 538 5.74 4.62 -13.75
CA LEU A 538 5.49 5.19 -12.43
C LEU A 538 6.67 4.88 -11.50
N VAL A 539 7.42 5.92 -11.15
CA VAL A 539 8.50 5.85 -10.16
C VAL A 539 7.99 6.41 -8.83
N MET A 540 7.86 5.54 -7.84
CA MET A 540 7.51 5.91 -6.47
C MET A 540 8.79 6.24 -5.73
N ASP A 541 9.14 7.53 -5.69
CA ASP A 541 10.43 8.00 -5.20
C ASP A 541 10.40 8.17 -3.68
N THR A 542 11.03 7.21 -3.01
CA THR A 542 11.24 7.26 -1.56
C THR A 542 12.62 7.81 -1.20
N GLU A 543 13.44 8.12 -2.21
CA GLU A 543 14.79 8.69 -2.10
C GLU A 543 15.77 7.80 -1.33
N VAL A 544 15.45 6.52 -1.11
CA VAL A 544 16.28 5.49 -0.47
C VAL A 544 15.81 4.11 -0.92
N TYR A 545 16.65 3.09 -0.74
CA TYR A 545 16.22 1.70 -0.96
C TYR A 545 15.41 1.24 0.26
N SER A 546 14.12 1.56 0.25
CA SER A 546 13.21 1.36 1.37
C SER A 546 13.11 -0.11 1.80
N ASN A 547 13.04 -1.04 0.84
CA ASN A 547 12.83 -2.46 1.14
C ASN A 547 14.00 -3.11 1.88
N THR A 548 15.23 -2.79 1.49
CA THR A 548 16.46 -3.41 2.01
C THR A 548 17.00 -2.69 3.26
N GLY A 549 16.22 -1.79 3.83
CA GLY A 549 16.51 -1.12 5.10
C GLY A 549 17.21 0.23 4.98
N GLY A 550 16.91 1.00 3.93
CA GLY A 550 17.26 2.43 3.82
C GLY A 550 18.70 2.69 3.37
N GLN A 551 19.15 2.03 2.30
CA GLN A 551 20.40 2.37 1.62
C GLN A 551 20.26 3.64 0.78
N ALA A 552 21.35 4.39 0.64
CA ALA A 552 21.40 5.53 -0.26
C ALA A 552 21.23 5.08 -1.72
N SER A 553 20.45 5.85 -2.49
CA SER A 553 20.27 5.77 -3.93
C SER A 553 20.83 7.02 -4.61
N LYS A 554 20.89 7.06 -5.95
CA LYS A 554 21.12 8.33 -6.66
C LYS A 554 19.94 9.32 -6.51
N ALA A 555 18.77 8.87 -6.05
CA ALA A 555 17.66 9.75 -5.66
C ALA A 555 17.82 10.34 -4.25
N THR A 556 18.67 9.76 -3.39
CA THR A 556 18.92 10.32 -2.04
C THR A 556 19.41 11.77 -2.14
N PRO A 557 18.82 12.70 -1.38
CA PRO A 557 19.17 14.12 -1.42
C PRO A 557 20.45 14.45 -0.68
N LEU A 558 21.03 15.62 -1.00
CA LEU A 558 22.18 16.18 -0.30
C LEU A 558 21.88 16.35 1.19
N GLY A 559 22.80 15.90 2.04
CA GLY A 559 22.70 16.00 3.49
C GLY A 559 21.85 14.94 4.18
N ALA A 560 21.07 14.12 3.47
CA ALA A 560 20.32 13.04 4.10
C ALA A 560 21.22 11.87 4.51
N ILE A 561 20.99 11.34 5.72
CA ILE A 561 21.59 10.12 6.23
C ILE A 561 20.85 8.90 5.70
N ALA A 562 21.62 7.95 5.18
CA ALA A 562 21.18 6.61 4.82
C ALA A 562 22.34 5.61 5.00
N LYS A 563 22.10 4.30 4.88
CA LYS A 563 23.21 3.34 4.81
C LYS A 563 24.07 3.67 3.58
N PHE A 564 25.39 3.57 3.72
CA PHE A 564 26.39 4.06 2.75
C PHE A 564 26.46 5.59 2.57
N ALA A 565 25.66 6.36 3.32
CA ALA A 565 25.70 7.81 3.41
C ALA A 565 25.56 8.28 4.87
N ALA A 566 26.24 7.60 5.80
CA ALA A 566 26.03 7.78 7.24
C ALA A 566 26.37 9.19 7.77
N ALA A 567 27.25 9.91 7.07
CA ALA A 567 27.63 11.29 7.39
C ALA A 567 26.83 12.31 6.56
N GLY A 568 25.67 11.94 6.02
CA GLY A 568 24.94 12.72 5.03
C GLY A 568 25.53 12.54 3.62
N LYS A 569 24.65 12.35 2.63
CA LYS A 569 25.08 12.25 1.22
C LYS A 569 25.70 13.57 0.76
N ARG A 570 26.80 13.47 0.00
CA ARG A 570 27.65 14.60 -0.41
C ARG A 570 27.44 15.06 -1.85
N THR A 571 26.52 14.41 -2.56
CA THR A 571 26.15 14.76 -3.93
C THR A 571 24.67 15.10 -4.00
N ALA A 572 24.32 15.98 -4.92
CA ALA A 572 22.93 16.31 -5.21
C ALA A 572 22.14 15.06 -5.65
N ARG A 573 20.82 15.14 -5.53
CA ARG A 573 19.90 14.16 -6.11
C ARG A 573 20.02 14.22 -7.64
N LYS A 574 20.09 13.05 -8.29
CA LYS A 574 20.03 12.95 -9.76
C LYS A 574 18.68 13.48 -10.25
N ASP A 575 18.69 14.35 -11.25
CA ASP A 575 17.47 14.95 -11.81
C ASP A 575 16.93 14.13 -12.99
N MET A 576 16.04 13.17 -12.69
CA MET A 576 15.45 12.33 -13.73
C MET A 576 14.42 13.07 -14.59
N ALA A 577 13.73 14.07 -14.03
CA ALA A 577 12.77 14.86 -14.79
C ALA A 577 13.47 15.61 -15.92
N LEU A 578 14.56 16.33 -15.61
CA LEU A 578 15.35 17.02 -16.62
C LEU A 578 15.92 16.08 -17.69
N GLN A 579 16.42 14.91 -17.28
CA GLN A 579 16.97 13.92 -18.21
C GLN A 579 15.90 13.38 -19.17
N ALA A 580 14.71 13.09 -18.67
CA ALA A 580 13.61 12.61 -19.51
C ALA A 580 13.07 13.71 -20.44
N ILE A 581 12.92 14.94 -19.94
CA ILE A 581 12.51 16.10 -20.75
C ILE A 581 13.48 16.35 -21.91
N ALA A 582 14.78 16.09 -21.72
CA ALA A 582 15.80 16.30 -22.75
C ALA A 582 15.59 15.44 -24.02
N TYR A 583 14.86 14.31 -23.95
CA TYR A 583 14.46 13.55 -25.13
C TYR A 583 13.47 14.32 -26.03
N GLY A 584 12.69 15.24 -25.46
CA GLY A 584 11.74 16.07 -26.17
C GLY A 584 10.39 15.40 -26.50
N ASN A 585 10.34 14.06 -26.56
CA ASN A 585 9.17 13.26 -26.93
C ASN A 585 8.66 12.34 -25.79
N VAL A 586 9.05 12.60 -24.55
CA VAL A 586 8.60 11.86 -23.37
C VAL A 586 7.66 12.75 -22.58
N TYR A 587 6.47 12.27 -22.22
CA TYR A 587 5.63 12.96 -21.24
C TYR A 587 6.26 12.82 -19.87
N VAL A 588 6.45 13.90 -19.12
CA VAL A 588 7.08 13.86 -17.79
C VAL A 588 6.23 14.61 -16.78
N ALA A 589 5.89 13.98 -15.66
CA ALA A 589 5.24 14.65 -14.55
C ALA A 589 5.97 14.37 -13.24
N GLN A 590 6.12 15.40 -12.41
CA GLN A 590 6.53 15.27 -11.03
C GLN A 590 5.35 15.62 -10.12
N VAL A 591 4.93 14.65 -9.30
CA VAL A 591 3.68 14.71 -8.52
C VAL A 591 3.93 14.51 -7.03
N ALA A 592 3.07 15.10 -6.21
CA ALA A 592 3.01 14.85 -4.77
C ALA A 592 1.55 14.95 -4.30
N MET A 593 0.94 13.81 -3.99
CA MET A 593 -0.49 13.69 -3.68
C MET A 593 -0.94 14.53 -2.49
N GLY A 594 -0.10 14.64 -1.45
CA GLY A 594 -0.38 15.44 -0.27
C GLY A 594 -0.31 16.95 -0.49
N ALA A 595 0.40 17.40 -1.53
CA ALA A 595 0.48 18.81 -1.90
C ALA A 595 -0.62 19.21 -2.89
N ASN A 596 -0.83 18.41 -3.94
CA ASN A 596 -1.86 18.66 -4.92
C ASN A 596 -2.45 17.35 -5.50
N PRO A 597 -3.55 16.85 -4.92
CA PRO A 597 -4.17 15.60 -5.37
C PRO A 597 -4.81 15.75 -6.76
N GLN A 598 -5.26 16.95 -7.12
CA GLN A 598 -5.86 17.22 -8.43
C GLN A 598 -4.80 17.20 -9.54
N GLN A 599 -3.63 17.80 -9.32
CA GLN A 599 -2.51 17.74 -10.24
C GLN A 599 -2.00 16.31 -10.41
N THR A 600 -1.97 15.52 -9.32
CA THR A 600 -1.64 14.09 -9.38
C THR A 600 -2.61 13.32 -10.29
N LEU A 601 -3.92 13.52 -10.11
CA LEU A 601 -4.93 12.91 -10.97
C LEU A 601 -4.78 13.32 -12.44
N GLN A 602 -4.55 14.61 -12.68
CA GLN A 602 -4.35 15.15 -14.03
C GLN A 602 -3.14 14.50 -14.71
N ALA A 603 -2.00 14.41 -14.01
CA ALA A 603 -0.79 13.79 -14.55
C ALA A 603 -0.99 12.32 -14.94
N PHE A 604 -1.74 11.53 -14.14
CA PHE A 604 -2.04 10.13 -14.49
C PHE A 604 -2.90 10.02 -15.75
N ARG A 605 -3.88 10.92 -15.92
CA ARG A 605 -4.76 10.92 -17.10
C ARG A 605 -4.04 11.38 -18.35
N GLU A 606 -3.24 12.44 -18.25
CA GLU A 606 -2.45 12.95 -19.37
C GLU A 606 -1.38 11.93 -19.80
N ALA A 607 -0.65 11.34 -18.85
CA ALA A 607 0.32 10.29 -19.14
C ALA A 607 -0.29 9.11 -19.90
N GLU A 608 -1.46 8.62 -19.47
CA GLU A 608 -2.11 7.47 -20.12
C GLU A 608 -2.73 7.82 -21.48
N ALA A 609 -3.19 9.05 -21.65
CA ALA A 609 -3.71 9.55 -22.91
C ALA A 609 -2.60 9.79 -23.94
N TYR A 610 -1.39 10.11 -23.50
CA TYR A 610 -0.24 10.36 -24.37
C TYR A 610 0.11 9.12 -25.21
N GLU A 611 0.18 9.28 -26.54
CA GLU A 611 0.52 8.20 -27.47
C GLU A 611 2.04 8.00 -27.61
N GLY A 612 2.72 7.88 -26.48
CA GLY A 612 4.17 7.73 -26.42
C GLY A 612 4.63 7.29 -25.04
N THR A 613 5.91 7.47 -24.74
CA THR A 613 6.44 7.08 -23.44
C THR A 613 6.17 8.16 -22.40
N SER A 614 5.61 7.76 -21.26
CA SER A 614 5.26 8.65 -20.15
C SER A 614 6.03 8.29 -18.88
N LEU A 615 6.49 9.29 -18.12
CA LEU A 615 7.20 9.14 -16.86
C LEU A 615 6.53 9.98 -15.77
N ILE A 616 6.06 9.33 -14.71
CA ILE A 616 5.56 9.98 -13.50
C ILE A 616 6.52 9.71 -12.35
N LEU A 617 7.08 10.79 -11.78
CA LEU A 617 7.89 10.78 -10.57
C LEU A 617 7.00 11.18 -9.39
N ALA A 618 6.67 10.22 -8.53
CA ALA A 618 5.74 10.41 -7.42
C ALA A 618 6.48 10.46 -6.08
N TYR A 619 6.45 11.62 -5.40
CA TYR A 619 7.04 11.73 -4.06
C TYR A 619 6.31 10.79 -3.09
N SER A 620 7.08 9.86 -2.51
CA SER A 620 6.55 8.76 -1.69
C SER A 620 7.21 8.77 -0.32
N HIS A 621 6.50 9.31 0.68
CA HIS A 621 7.02 9.34 2.04
C HIS A 621 7.18 7.92 2.61
N CYS A 622 8.19 7.70 3.46
CA CYS A 622 8.55 6.37 3.94
C CYS A 622 8.96 6.38 5.42
N ILE A 623 8.77 5.24 6.11
CA ILE A 623 9.30 5.03 7.48
C ILE A 623 10.82 5.30 7.57
N ALA A 624 11.56 5.12 6.46
CA ALA A 624 12.99 5.37 6.40
C ALA A 624 13.36 6.86 6.52
N HIS A 625 12.41 7.77 6.28
CA HIS A 625 12.60 9.21 6.50
C HIS A 625 12.61 9.53 7.99
N GLY A 626 11.96 8.70 8.80
CA GLY A 626 12.00 8.74 10.26
C GLY A 626 11.18 9.87 10.88
N PHE A 627 9.92 9.99 10.44
CA PHE A 627 8.90 10.84 11.05
C PHE A 627 7.59 10.06 11.18
N ASP A 628 6.59 10.62 11.87
CA ASP A 628 5.27 10.00 11.97
C ASP A 628 4.55 10.04 10.62
N LEU A 629 4.29 8.87 10.03
CA LEU A 629 3.66 8.77 8.71
C LEU A 629 2.21 9.27 8.68
N ARG A 630 1.56 9.45 9.83
CA ARG A 630 0.29 10.19 9.88
C ARG A 630 0.44 11.61 9.33
N GLN A 631 1.62 12.22 9.46
CA GLN A 631 1.96 13.53 8.89
C GLN A 631 2.45 13.46 7.45
N GLY A 632 2.36 12.28 6.80
CA GLY A 632 2.88 12.04 5.45
C GLY A 632 2.42 13.08 4.44
N LEU A 633 1.12 13.38 4.37
CA LEU A 633 0.55 14.35 3.42
C LEU A 633 1.06 15.78 3.66
N SER A 634 1.08 16.23 4.92
CA SER A 634 1.62 17.54 5.29
C SER A 634 3.11 17.64 4.98
N GLN A 635 3.86 16.55 5.14
CA GLN A 635 5.28 16.53 4.78
C GLN A 635 5.49 16.59 3.26
N GLN A 636 4.60 16.01 2.45
CA GLN A 636 4.62 16.21 0.99
C GLN A 636 4.31 17.66 0.61
N ASP A 637 3.33 18.29 1.26
CA ASP A 637 3.02 19.71 1.07
C ASP A 637 4.23 20.60 1.39
N LYS A 638 4.91 20.36 2.53
CA LYS A 638 6.15 21.05 2.89
C LYS A 638 7.29 20.82 1.89
N ALA A 639 7.39 19.61 1.31
CA ALA A 639 8.37 19.32 0.28
C ALA A 639 8.19 20.20 -0.97
N VAL A 640 6.92 20.41 -1.38
CA VAL A 640 6.58 21.32 -2.48
C VAL A 640 6.77 22.77 -2.06
N ALA A 641 6.24 23.17 -0.90
CA ALA A 641 6.30 24.53 -0.39
C ALA A 641 7.75 25.03 -0.16
N SER A 642 8.71 24.14 0.09
CA SER A 642 10.12 24.51 0.21
C SER A 642 10.88 24.55 -1.13
N GLY A 643 10.22 24.26 -2.24
CA GLY A 643 10.83 24.07 -3.56
C GLY A 643 11.64 22.80 -3.71
N TYR A 644 11.70 21.94 -2.68
CA TYR A 644 12.50 20.73 -2.70
C TYR A 644 11.98 19.71 -3.72
N TRP A 645 10.65 19.62 -3.83
CA TRP A 645 9.95 18.79 -4.79
C TRP A 645 8.98 19.65 -5.62
N PRO A 646 9.43 20.38 -6.64
CA PRO A 646 8.51 21.16 -7.48
C PRO A 646 7.51 20.25 -8.20
N LEU A 647 6.29 20.71 -8.38
CA LEU A 647 5.28 20.00 -9.18
C LEU A 647 5.36 20.52 -10.61
N LEU A 648 5.49 19.62 -11.57
CA LEU A 648 5.60 20.00 -12.99
C LEU A 648 4.97 18.93 -13.88
N ARG A 649 4.60 19.35 -15.08
CA ARG A 649 4.23 18.49 -16.20
C ARG A 649 4.89 19.00 -17.47
N TYR A 650 5.40 18.09 -18.27
CA TYR A 650 5.92 18.34 -19.60
C TYR A 650 5.16 17.42 -20.56
N ASP A 651 4.36 18.02 -21.43
CA ASP A 651 3.54 17.31 -22.41
C ASP A 651 3.99 17.68 -23.83
N PRO A 652 4.73 16.79 -24.51
CA PRO A 652 5.19 17.03 -25.89
C PRO A 652 4.05 17.34 -26.87
N ALA A 653 2.85 16.78 -26.66
CA ALA A 653 1.73 16.91 -27.59
C ALA A 653 1.18 18.35 -27.64
N LEU A 654 1.46 19.17 -26.62
CA LEU A 654 1.06 20.58 -26.63
C LEU A 654 1.72 21.38 -27.76
N ARG A 655 2.89 20.95 -28.25
CA ARG A 655 3.54 21.58 -29.41
C ARG A 655 2.70 21.47 -30.68
N ASP A 656 1.95 20.38 -30.85
CA ASP A 656 1.14 20.14 -32.04
C ASP A 656 -0.03 21.14 -32.15
N VAL A 657 -0.42 21.74 -31.02
CA VAL A 657 -1.45 22.79 -30.94
C VAL A 657 -0.86 24.18 -30.68
N GLY A 658 0.47 24.33 -30.77
CA GLY A 658 1.17 25.62 -30.62
C GLY A 658 1.27 26.12 -29.18
N GLU A 659 1.12 25.24 -28.19
CA GLU A 659 1.19 25.55 -26.75
C GLU A 659 2.54 25.13 -26.15
N ALA A 660 2.95 25.80 -25.08
CA ALA A 660 4.19 25.46 -24.39
C ALA A 660 4.06 24.09 -23.70
N PRO A 661 4.99 23.14 -23.94
CA PRO A 661 4.90 21.79 -23.40
C PRO A 661 5.19 21.73 -21.90
N PHE A 662 5.99 22.66 -21.36
CA PHE A 662 6.41 22.64 -19.95
C PHE A 662 5.49 23.51 -19.09
N ARG A 663 5.00 22.94 -17.99
CA ARG A 663 4.15 23.60 -16.98
C ARG A 663 4.73 23.38 -15.60
N LEU A 664 5.05 24.47 -14.90
CA LEU A 664 5.41 24.45 -13.49
C LEU A 664 4.13 24.64 -12.65
N ASP A 665 3.61 23.56 -12.10
CA ASP A 665 2.33 23.54 -11.37
C ASP A 665 2.47 23.97 -9.90
N SER A 666 3.68 23.94 -9.33
CA SER A 666 3.94 24.43 -7.97
C SER A 666 4.24 25.92 -7.94
N PRO A 667 3.85 26.64 -6.87
CA PRO A 667 4.27 28.02 -6.66
C PRO A 667 5.73 28.12 -6.23
N ARG A 668 6.30 29.34 -6.30
CA ARG A 668 7.62 29.65 -5.75
C ARG A 668 7.74 29.20 -4.30
N PRO A 669 8.96 28.81 -3.84
CA PRO A 669 9.16 28.37 -2.46
C PRO A 669 8.67 29.41 -1.44
N THR A 670 7.82 28.99 -0.50
CA THR A 670 7.23 29.83 0.55
C THR A 670 7.82 29.57 1.93
N ILE A 671 8.54 28.46 2.09
CA ILE A 671 9.27 28.11 3.33
C ILE A 671 10.72 27.76 3.02
N PRO A 672 11.66 27.93 3.97
CA PRO A 672 13.03 27.45 3.80
C PRO A 672 13.09 25.92 3.87
N PHE A 673 14.03 25.31 3.14
CA PHE A 673 14.26 23.87 3.09
C PHE A 673 14.47 23.24 4.49
N LYS A 674 15.08 24.00 5.41
CA LYS A 674 15.26 23.59 6.81
C LYS A 674 13.94 23.16 7.47
N ASP A 675 12.85 23.86 7.19
CA ASP A 675 11.55 23.65 7.85
C ASP A 675 10.87 22.38 7.36
N TYR A 676 11.20 21.92 6.15
CA TYR A 676 10.87 20.58 5.67
C TYR A 676 11.84 19.53 6.24
N ALA A 677 13.15 19.73 6.05
CA ALA A 677 14.18 18.73 6.30
C ALA A 677 14.26 18.31 7.78
N TYR A 678 14.17 19.26 8.72
CA TYR A 678 14.33 18.98 10.14
C TYR A 678 13.10 18.35 10.80
N ASN A 679 12.00 18.15 10.06
CA ASN A 679 10.91 17.25 10.51
C ASN A 679 11.30 15.77 10.38
N GLU A 680 12.37 15.46 9.66
CA GLU A 680 12.75 14.08 9.35
C GLU A 680 14.02 13.68 10.10
N LEU A 681 14.04 12.45 10.64
CA LEU A 681 15.21 11.91 11.34
C LEU A 681 16.43 11.82 10.43
N ARG A 682 16.22 11.54 9.12
CA ARG A 682 17.32 11.43 8.15
C ARG A 682 18.14 12.71 7.98
N TYR A 683 17.63 13.87 8.42
CA TYR A 683 18.40 15.12 8.47
C TYR A 683 18.73 15.55 9.91
N SER A 684 17.74 15.51 10.80
CA SER A 684 17.91 15.98 12.19
C SER A 684 18.94 15.14 12.97
N ALA A 685 19.11 13.84 12.65
CA ALA A 685 20.16 13.02 13.24
C ALA A 685 21.57 13.49 12.86
N LEU A 686 21.76 14.01 11.65
CA LEU A 686 23.05 14.62 11.25
C LEU A 686 23.28 15.91 12.02
N ALA A 687 22.26 16.77 12.10
CA ALA A 687 22.33 18.02 12.85
C ALA A 687 22.65 17.80 14.33
N ALA A 688 22.14 16.72 14.94
CA ALA A 688 22.42 16.37 16.33
C ALA A 688 23.83 15.80 16.55
N SER A 689 24.35 15.02 15.60
CA SER A 689 25.65 14.33 15.75
C SER A 689 26.83 15.11 15.19
N ARG A 690 26.63 15.93 14.15
CA ARG A 690 27.63 16.71 13.42
C ARG A 690 27.06 18.08 13.00
N PRO A 691 26.86 19.01 13.96
CA PRO A 691 26.12 20.25 13.72
C PRO A 691 26.70 21.14 12.62
N GLU A 692 28.03 21.32 12.59
CA GLU A 692 28.71 22.18 11.61
C GLU A 692 28.60 21.61 10.19
N GLU A 693 28.88 20.31 10.02
CA GLU A 693 28.73 19.62 8.73
C GLU A 693 27.28 19.67 8.23
N ALA A 694 26.31 19.44 9.11
CA ALA A 694 24.89 19.50 8.78
C ALA A 694 24.47 20.90 8.31
N ALA A 695 24.93 21.95 9.00
CA ALA A 695 24.63 23.33 8.62
C ALA A 695 25.22 23.71 7.26
N ALA A 696 26.46 23.27 6.96
CA ALA A 696 27.10 23.48 5.67
C ALA A 696 26.32 22.78 4.53
N LEU A 697 26.00 21.50 4.72
CA LEU A 697 25.23 20.71 3.74
C LEU A 697 23.83 21.27 3.51
N LEU A 698 23.15 21.74 4.57
CA LEU A 698 21.82 22.33 4.45
C LEU A 698 21.85 23.64 3.66
N LYS A 699 22.88 24.47 3.86
CA LYS A 699 23.08 25.71 3.09
C LYS A 699 23.31 25.42 1.61
N GLU A 700 24.14 24.42 1.31
CA GLU A 700 24.40 23.96 -0.06
C GLU A 700 23.12 23.39 -0.70
N ALA A 701 22.37 22.55 0.02
CA ALA A 701 21.11 22.01 -0.46
C ALA A 701 20.09 23.11 -0.79
N GLN A 702 19.94 24.11 0.08
CA GLN A 702 19.05 25.24 -0.16
C GLN A 702 19.45 26.05 -1.40
N ALA A 703 20.74 26.22 -1.67
CA ALA A 703 21.22 26.90 -2.87
C ALA A 703 20.85 26.09 -4.12
N LEU A 704 21.18 24.80 -4.16
CA LEU A 704 20.86 23.91 -5.28
C LEU A 704 19.35 23.81 -5.56
N ILE A 705 18.52 23.80 -4.52
CA ILE A 705 17.06 23.79 -4.64
C ILE A 705 16.58 25.06 -5.35
N ARG A 706 17.12 26.23 -4.98
CA ARG A 706 16.75 27.50 -5.62
C ARG A 706 17.22 27.56 -7.07
N ASP A 707 18.45 27.13 -7.34
CA ASP A 707 18.99 27.11 -8.71
C ASP A 707 18.16 26.20 -9.62
N LYS A 708 17.84 24.99 -9.13
CA LYS A 708 16.96 24.05 -9.85
C LYS A 708 15.56 24.61 -10.09
N TYR A 709 14.96 25.26 -9.08
CA TYR A 709 13.65 25.89 -9.23
C TYR A 709 13.68 26.99 -10.30
N HIS A 710 14.72 27.83 -10.30
CA HIS A 710 14.90 28.88 -11.29
C HIS A 710 15.01 28.31 -12.72
N THR A 711 15.76 27.22 -12.91
CA THR A 711 15.80 26.53 -14.22
C THR A 711 14.42 26.08 -14.70
N TYR A 712 13.56 25.58 -13.80
CA TYR A 712 12.20 25.20 -14.19
C TYR A 712 11.29 26.41 -14.45
N GLU A 713 11.49 27.53 -13.76
CA GLU A 713 10.80 28.78 -14.10
C GLU A 713 11.18 29.26 -15.50
N GLU A 714 12.48 29.26 -15.83
CA GLU A 714 12.95 29.60 -17.17
C GLU A 714 12.29 28.71 -18.23
N PHE A 715 12.16 27.40 -17.99
CA PHE A 715 11.50 26.48 -18.91
C PHE A 715 10.00 26.75 -19.08
N ALA A 716 9.32 27.20 -18.03
CA ALA A 716 7.90 27.56 -18.07
C ALA A 716 7.65 28.89 -18.80
N GLU A 717 8.65 29.78 -18.84
CA GLU A 717 8.59 31.06 -19.55
C GLU A 717 8.95 30.95 -21.05
N MET A 718 9.49 29.81 -21.51
CA MET A 718 9.83 29.60 -22.91
C MET A 718 8.58 29.28 -23.75
N ASP A 719 8.25 30.13 -24.74
CA ASP A 719 7.10 29.95 -25.65
C ASP A 719 7.05 28.59 -26.37
N ALA A 720 8.21 27.99 -26.68
CA ALA A 720 8.32 26.66 -27.32
C ALA A 720 8.70 25.52 -26.33
N GLY A 721 8.90 25.87 -25.05
CA GLY A 721 9.54 25.03 -24.04
C GLY A 721 10.99 24.65 -24.39
N PRO A 722 11.65 23.80 -23.57
CA PRO A 722 12.94 23.23 -23.92
C PRO A 722 12.79 22.28 -25.12
N ASP A 723 13.18 22.74 -26.31
CA ASP A 723 13.15 21.97 -27.54
C ASP A 723 14.56 21.52 -27.96
N ALA A 724 14.96 20.33 -27.52
CA ALA A 724 16.22 19.70 -27.95
C ALA A 724 16.22 19.36 -29.45
N SER A 725 15.04 19.18 -30.08
CA SER A 725 14.94 18.84 -31.50
C SER A 725 15.30 20.02 -32.43
N ARG A 726 15.12 21.27 -31.95
CA ARG A 726 15.63 22.47 -32.62
C ARG A 726 17.15 22.66 -32.47
N ALA A 727 17.76 22.16 -31.40
CA ALA A 727 19.22 22.12 -31.25
C ALA A 727 19.87 20.99 -32.07
N MET A 728 19.13 19.91 -32.34
CA MET A 728 19.56 18.74 -33.14
C MET A 728 18.83 18.65 -34.49
N GLY A 729 18.68 19.77 -35.20
CA GLY A 729 18.03 19.79 -36.51
C GLY A 729 18.66 18.79 -37.48
N ALA A 730 18.05 17.60 -37.66
CA ALA A 730 18.20 16.69 -38.80
C ALA A 730 17.49 15.31 -38.70
N ALA A 731 16.81 14.93 -37.61
CA ALA A 731 16.42 13.52 -37.41
C ALA A 731 14.91 13.20 -37.28
N SER A 732 13.99 13.95 -37.89
CA SER A 732 12.54 13.65 -37.86
C SER A 732 11.97 13.07 -39.17
N LYS A 733 12.73 12.20 -39.84
CA LYS A 733 12.18 11.24 -40.81
C LYS A 733 12.87 9.90 -40.64
N LEU A 734 12.30 9.04 -39.79
CA LEU A 734 12.36 7.57 -39.89
C LEU A 734 11.29 6.96 -39.01
#